data_AF-A0A431K6X5-F1
#
_entry.id   AF-A0A431K6X5-F1
#
_cell.length_a   1.000
_cell.length_b   1.000
_cell.length_c   1.000
_cell.angle_alpha   90.00
_cell.angle_beta   90.00
_cell.angle_gamma   90.00
#
_symmetry.space_group_name_H-M   'P 1'
#
loop_
_entity.id
_entity.type
_entity.pdbx_description
1 polymer ?
#
loop_
_entity_poly.entity_id
_entity_poly.type
_entity_poly.pdbx_seq_one_letter_code
_entity_poly.pdbx_strand_id
1 'polypeptide(L)'
;MTLFRKGIPFALSVLAAGAAQIASATPPTSGDYVNDKQNTWVQDRVGDRIGTVNMIMCIIGSMRGDAMVNQGPYVALIDQGKCEGRGDSSKSTSTSAGASNATNYMSSVVQATQATVNDHLIIKAWLHDEQENGGSPQKMTIYAYVDASAGKSDTNPNGLFSMYFCGEADSNPGTCVFRGSLKSDGSGLSFYQEENHGGGGGGPSTTQLKLQSDPVHDAGNGRVQGTDNGTPYDYAFAFDAADFARQEGSNAAVCFDRNKTNGVTSTWRYGTYNADGSRLDIAHPGFPVKYVNGSDTYYGFWSFWGLWLPDSAMSEIALGHGTLTRHVGDSDVAITPTSKGGKLWKLTRHNAALDDFKNVSMMYWSPNSIGTVGSSPAPSNTSYELQWDGSSLNAIGYQQCDQNGCAPHSLDAPVALDASVLSGTNHILSLPIFFPSGGGNGNIVVPTGHAFIGTDTVSYRTREVVDPSSADIGLNCVTMCPKTGGNLVSNVGSPPVATLAGTPFKDTSSWGPVTPHFTYTFHAGMLNDGTADADASGASKAGMGNNQWGLNSGSMVTDADLASIKCDGNGTPNTSGGFYCSSLIEQASTIYQWETGPNQWNQFFGANGITIDPPKTLTLDAVHVNGNPGGLNNIRGAQAGNFNGNKVQLQFSGFGELQGIPGGCVNPDTNQAVQCTQSTRWVPAFDMIDGSTVYDSTPTNFFVKYLEREMRLGKVNCGSVAGSLTSSLSTAGSQTLPTLDSTVDPRTTLGSEPAPTSTKPSVIDGIVQ
;
A
#
# COMPACT_ATOMS: atom_id res chain seq x y z
N MET A 1 -31.93 -82.16 -16.40
CA MET A 1 -31.00 -81.02 -16.56
C MET A 1 -31.50 -79.91 -15.64
N THR A 2 -31.09 -79.85 -14.36
CA THR A 2 -29.87 -79.17 -13.81
C THR A 2 -29.88 -77.66 -14.06
N LEU A 3 -29.72 -76.72 -13.13
CA LEU A 3 -29.55 -76.67 -11.67
C LEU A 3 -29.45 -75.13 -11.29
N PHE A 4 -30.10 -74.68 -10.19
CA PHE A 4 -29.61 -73.71 -9.15
C PHE A 4 -29.53 -72.17 -9.44
N ARG A 5 -30.17 -71.31 -8.62
CA ARG A 5 -29.71 -70.61 -7.35
C ARG A 5 -28.49 -69.70 -7.59
N LYS A 6 -28.29 -68.49 -7.02
CA LYS A 6 -28.76 -67.74 -5.83
C LYS A 6 -28.11 -66.32 -5.91
N GLY A 7 -28.61 -65.31 -5.19
CA GLY A 7 -27.75 -64.22 -4.65
C GLY A 7 -28.17 -62.76 -4.93
N ILE A 8 -28.49 -62.04 -3.86
CA ILE A 8 -28.88 -60.62 -3.74
C ILE A 8 -27.62 -59.70 -3.83
N PRO A 9 -27.75 -58.41 -4.23
CA PRO A 9 -27.47 -57.32 -3.27
C PRO A 9 -28.54 -56.21 -3.34
N PHE A 10 -29.20 -55.91 -2.22
CA PHE A 10 -28.89 -54.78 -1.34
C PHE A 10 -29.22 -53.42 -1.97
N ALA A 11 -30.40 -52.93 -1.64
CA ALA A 11 -30.81 -51.56 -1.86
C ALA A 11 -29.89 -50.61 -1.08
N LEU A 12 -29.18 -49.73 -1.78
CA LEU A 12 -28.53 -48.57 -1.20
C LEU A 12 -29.37 -47.35 -1.60
N SER A 13 -30.21 -46.91 -0.67
CA SER A 13 -30.84 -45.60 -0.68
C SER A 13 -29.77 -44.53 -0.51
N VAL A 14 -29.33 -43.94 -1.63
CA VAL A 14 -28.49 -42.74 -1.64
C VAL A 14 -29.38 -41.54 -1.30
N LEU A 15 -29.22 -41.01 -0.09
CA LEU A 15 -29.60 -39.63 0.22
C LEU A 15 -28.81 -38.71 -0.72
N ALA A 16 -29.51 -38.05 -1.63
CA ALA A 16 -28.97 -36.93 -2.39
C ALA A 16 -28.76 -35.75 -1.44
N ALA A 17 -27.57 -35.63 -0.86
CA ALA A 17 -27.09 -34.35 -0.36
C ALA A 17 -26.82 -33.48 -1.59
N GLY A 18 -27.72 -32.52 -1.83
CA GLY A 18 -27.57 -31.54 -2.90
C GLY A 18 -26.30 -30.73 -2.68
N ALA A 19 -25.26 -31.02 -3.44
CA ALA A 19 -24.20 -30.06 -3.69
C ALA A 19 -24.83 -28.91 -4.45
N ALA A 20 -25.02 -27.77 -3.79
CA ALA A 20 -25.33 -26.53 -4.47
C ALA A 20 -24.16 -26.25 -5.43
N GLN A 21 -24.41 -26.46 -6.72
CA GLN A 21 -23.51 -25.97 -7.76
C GLN A 21 -23.56 -24.44 -7.67
N ILE A 22 -22.48 -23.83 -7.18
CA ILE A 22 -22.27 -22.39 -7.30
C ILE A 22 -22.15 -22.15 -8.80
N ALA A 23 -23.21 -21.63 -9.42
CA ALA A 23 -23.16 -21.16 -10.78
C ALA A 23 -22.18 -19.98 -10.80
N SER A 24 -20.99 -20.18 -11.36
CA SER A 24 -20.06 -19.09 -11.61
C SER A 24 -20.70 -18.13 -12.60
N ALA A 25 -20.92 -16.88 -12.18
CA ALA A 25 -21.38 -15.85 -13.08
C ALA A 25 -20.39 -15.73 -14.24
N THR A 26 -20.89 -15.69 -15.48
CA THR A 26 -20.05 -15.54 -16.66
C THR A 26 -19.40 -14.14 -16.65
N PRO A 27 -18.07 -14.04 -16.83
CA PRO A 27 -17.39 -12.75 -16.91
C PRO A 27 -17.97 -11.85 -18.01
N PRO A 28 -17.92 -10.52 -17.87
CA PRO A 28 -18.36 -9.60 -18.91
C PRO A 28 -17.62 -9.84 -20.23
N THR A 29 -18.34 -9.80 -21.34
CA THR A 29 -17.79 -10.02 -22.69
C THR A 29 -17.72 -8.74 -23.52
N SER A 30 -18.00 -7.59 -22.91
CA SER A 30 -17.98 -6.26 -23.52
C SER A 30 -17.52 -5.19 -22.51
N GLY A 31 -17.42 -3.95 -22.94
CA GLY A 31 -17.11 -2.80 -22.08
C GLY A 31 -15.63 -2.71 -21.68
N ASP A 32 -15.37 -1.93 -20.64
CA ASP A 32 -14.03 -1.66 -20.12
C ASP A 32 -13.33 -2.94 -19.66
N TYR A 33 -14.08 -3.91 -19.13
CA TYR A 33 -13.54 -5.22 -18.76
C TYR A 33 -12.74 -5.88 -19.89
N VAL A 34 -13.21 -5.77 -21.14
CA VAL A 34 -12.49 -6.33 -22.30
C VAL A 34 -11.37 -5.40 -22.77
N ASN A 35 -11.60 -4.09 -22.73
CA ASN A 35 -10.69 -3.10 -23.31
C ASN A 35 -9.48 -2.77 -22.42
N ASP A 36 -9.61 -2.91 -21.11
CA ASP A 36 -8.56 -2.53 -20.16
C ASP A 36 -7.36 -3.44 -20.30
N LYS A 37 -6.20 -2.80 -20.50
CA LYS A 37 -4.94 -3.50 -20.76
C LYS A 37 -4.45 -4.19 -19.51
N GLN A 38 -3.79 -5.32 -19.74
CA GLN A 38 -3.14 -6.10 -18.70
C GLN A 38 -1.64 -6.04 -18.94
N ASN A 39 -0.91 -5.65 -17.91
CA ASN A 39 0.52 -5.55 -17.95
C ASN A 39 1.15 -6.63 -17.08
N THR A 40 2.27 -7.18 -17.54
CA THR A 40 3.05 -8.15 -16.79
C THR A 40 4.52 -7.87 -16.98
N TRP A 41 5.24 -7.71 -15.87
CA TRP A 41 6.68 -7.51 -15.85
C TRP A 41 7.41 -8.68 -15.22
N VAL A 42 8.69 -8.82 -15.53
CA VAL A 42 9.56 -9.79 -14.87
C VAL A 42 10.17 -9.14 -13.63
N GLN A 43 10.09 -9.81 -12.48
CA GLN A 43 10.71 -9.40 -11.23
C GLN A 43 11.98 -10.22 -10.98
N ASP A 44 13.11 -9.54 -10.83
CA ASP A 44 14.43 -10.12 -10.60
C ASP A 44 15.37 -9.09 -9.92
N ARG A 45 16.44 -9.54 -9.25
CA ARG A 45 17.43 -8.66 -8.61
C ARG A 45 18.10 -7.68 -9.57
N VAL A 46 18.36 -8.09 -10.80
CA VAL A 46 18.89 -7.16 -11.82
C VAL A 46 17.85 -6.09 -12.11
N GLY A 47 16.57 -6.49 -12.18
CA GLY A 47 15.41 -5.60 -12.26
C GLY A 47 15.38 -4.55 -11.15
N ASP A 48 15.63 -4.95 -9.90
CA ASP A 48 15.69 -4.04 -8.75
C ASP A 48 16.77 -2.95 -8.94
N ARG A 49 17.93 -3.32 -9.50
CA ARG A 49 19.04 -2.38 -9.76
C ARG A 49 18.81 -1.46 -10.94
N ILE A 50 17.88 -1.79 -11.83
CA ILE A 50 17.46 -0.95 -12.96
C ILE A 50 16.08 -0.33 -12.74
N GLY A 51 15.53 -0.43 -11.52
CA GLY A 51 14.22 0.10 -11.16
C GLY A 51 14.07 1.59 -11.49
N THR A 52 15.13 2.37 -11.33
CA THR A 52 15.16 3.80 -11.69
C THR A 52 14.97 4.04 -13.18
N VAL A 53 15.59 3.24 -14.05
CA VAL A 53 15.41 3.36 -15.53
C VAL A 53 13.94 3.22 -15.87
N ASN A 54 13.38 2.15 -15.32
CA ASN A 54 12.00 1.80 -15.43
C ASN A 54 11.10 2.95 -14.92
N MET A 55 11.36 3.50 -13.74
CA MET A 55 10.62 4.62 -13.14
C MET A 55 10.65 5.85 -14.04
N ILE A 56 11.84 6.25 -14.53
CA ILE A 56 11.97 7.40 -15.43
C ILE A 56 11.15 7.16 -16.71
N MET A 57 11.21 5.96 -17.28
CA MET A 57 10.39 5.61 -18.46
C MET A 57 8.88 5.69 -18.18
N CYS A 58 8.44 5.32 -16.97
CA CYS A 58 7.06 5.49 -16.54
C CYS A 58 6.67 6.96 -16.44
N ILE A 59 7.51 7.78 -15.82
CA ILE A 59 7.28 9.21 -15.64
C ILE A 59 7.15 9.90 -17.01
N ILE A 60 8.12 9.69 -17.91
CA ILE A 60 8.10 10.26 -19.26
C ILE A 60 6.90 9.75 -20.08
N GLY A 61 6.58 8.46 -19.99
CA GLY A 61 5.40 7.89 -20.64
C GLY A 61 4.09 8.48 -20.12
N SER A 62 4.00 8.76 -18.82
CA SER A 62 2.82 9.33 -18.17
C SER A 62 2.54 10.78 -18.59
N MET A 63 3.53 11.48 -19.13
CA MET A 63 3.39 12.83 -19.67
C MET A 63 2.74 12.88 -21.05
N ARG A 64 2.68 11.73 -21.77
CA ARG A 64 2.13 11.61 -23.13
C ARG A 64 2.62 12.65 -24.14
N GLY A 65 3.91 12.94 -24.13
CA GLY A 65 4.54 13.81 -25.13
C GLY A 65 4.29 13.34 -26.57
N ASP A 66 4.09 12.04 -26.78
CA ASP A 66 3.69 11.40 -28.04
C ASP A 66 2.29 11.81 -28.54
N ALA A 67 1.36 12.06 -27.62
CA ALA A 67 -0.02 12.43 -27.96
C ALA A 67 -0.22 13.94 -28.03
N MET A 68 0.63 14.69 -27.32
CA MET A 68 0.54 16.15 -27.18
C MET A 68 1.53 16.89 -28.10
N VAL A 69 2.05 16.22 -29.13
CA VAL A 69 2.99 16.80 -30.09
C VAL A 69 2.39 18.06 -30.73
N ASN A 70 3.16 19.14 -30.70
CA ASN A 70 2.82 20.45 -31.30
C ASN A 70 1.54 21.10 -30.74
N GLN A 71 1.05 20.71 -29.57
CA GLN A 71 -0.10 21.34 -28.90
C GLN A 71 0.26 22.59 -28.09
N GLY A 72 1.54 22.98 -28.08
CA GLY A 72 2.07 24.00 -27.18
C GLY A 72 2.41 23.44 -25.79
N PRO A 73 2.87 24.28 -24.85
CA PRO A 73 3.18 23.84 -23.50
C PRO A 73 1.90 23.47 -22.72
N TYR A 74 1.95 22.35 -21.99
CA TYR A 74 0.81 21.81 -21.23
C TYR A 74 1.24 21.27 -19.86
N VAL A 75 0.28 21.11 -18.96
CA VAL A 75 0.50 20.53 -17.62
C VAL A 75 0.21 19.03 -17.64
N ALA A 76 1.10 18.24 -17.04
CA ALA A 76 0.92 16.82 -16.78
C ALA A 76 0.99 16.53 -15.27
N LEU A 77 0.11 15.67 -14.76
CA LEU A 77 0.20 15.13 -13.40
C LEU A 77 0.64 13.67 -13.48
N ILE A 78 1.73 13.33 -12.81
CA ILE A 78 2.33 12.00 -12.78
C ILE A 78 2.12 11.41 -11.39
N ASP A 79 1.47 10.26 -11.30
CA ASP A 79 1.31 9.53 -10.05
C ASP A 79 2.66 8.86 -9.70
N GLN A 80 3.38 9.44 -8.75
CA GLN A 80 4.67 8.94 -8.29
C GLN A 80 4.52 7.51 -7.77
N GLY A 81 3.46 7.23 -7.01
CA GLY A 81 3.20 5.89 -6.47
C GLY A 81 3.09 4.82 -7.56
N LYS A 82 2.46 5.14 -8.69
CA LYS A 82 2.37 4.22 -9.85
C LYS A 82 3.72 3.99 -10.53
N CYS A 83 4.57 5.00 -10.61
CA CYS A 83 5.88 4.88 -11.24
C CYS A 83 6.96 4.30 -10.31
N GLU A 84 6.84 4.53 -9.00
CA GLU A 84 7.69 4.01 -7.92
C GLU A 84 7.37 2.56 -7.55
N GLY A 85 6.16 2.08 -7.87
CA GLY A 85 5.62 0.74 -7.57
C GLY A 85 6.37 -0.47 -8.15
N ARG A 86 7.64 -0.28 -8.52
CA ARG A 86 8.61 -1.34 -8.84
C ARG A 86 9.54 -1.68 -7.67
N GLY A 87 9.55 -0.87 -6.60
CA GLY A 87 10.19 -1.19 -5.33
C GLY A 87 9.17 -1.75 -4.34
N ASP A 88 9.46 -2.93 -3.81
CA ASP A 88 8.86 -3.59 -2.65
C ASP A 88 7.75 -2.78 -1.96
N SER A 89 6.48 -3.07 -2.25
CA SER A 89 5.34 -2.56 -1.49
C SER A 89 5.26 -3.20 -0.09
N SER A 90 6.40 -3.56 0.51
CA SER A 90 6.53 -4.04 1.88
C SER A 90 6.25 -2.95 2.93
N LYS A 91 5.68 -1.80 2.52
CA LYS A 91 5.10 -0.81 3.44
C LYS A 91 3.88 -1.33 4.24
N SER A 92 3.46 -2.59 4.04
CA SER A 92 2.44 -3.26 4.86
C SER A 92 2.87 -3.55 6.31
N THR A 93 4.15 -3.33 6.67
CA THR A 93 4.60 -3.40 8.07
C THR A 93 4.32 -2.14 8.87
N SER A 94 3.87 -1.05 8.24
CA SER A 94 3.45 0.14 8.97
C SER A 94 2.02 -0.01 9.48
N THR A 95 1.81 0.30 10.76
CA THR A 95 0.51 0.44 11.45
C THR A 95 -0.41 1.51 10.83
N SER A 96 -0.07 2.01 9.66
CA SER A 96 -0.68 3.13 8.96
C SER A 96 -1.10 2.71 7.55
N ALA A 97 -2.00 1.72 7.46
CA ALA A 97 -2.69 1.35 6.22
C ALA A 97 -3.46 2.53 5.55
N GLY A 98 -3.51 3.71 6.19
CA GLY A 98 -4.01 4.96 5.59
C GLY A 98 -2.95 5.83 4.90
N ALA A 99 -1.66 5.67 5.19
CA ALA A 99 -0.60 6.50 4.61
C ALA A 99 -0.15 6.01 3.22
N SER A 100 -0.28 4.70 2.96
CA SER A 100 0.03 4.07 1.68
C SER A 100 -1.01 4.31 0.58
N ASN A 101 -2.12 4.99 0.89
CA ASN A 101 -3.28 5.16 0.00
C ASN A 101 -3.48 6.60 -0.49
N ALA A 102 -2.61 7.54 -0.14
CA ALA A 102 -2.64 8.90 -0.67
C ALA A 102 -1.89 8.92 -2.01
N THR A 103 -2.58 9.28 -3.09
CA THR A 103 -1.96 9.50 -4.40
C THR A 103 -0.96 10.66 -4.29
N ASN A 104 0.30 10.40 -4.60
CA ASN A 104 1.36 11.42 -4.59
C ASN A 104 1.62 11.85 -6.03
N TYR A 105 1.24 13.07 -6.39
CA TYR A 105 1.40 13.57 -7.75
C TYR A 105 2.62 14.47 -7.88
N MET A 106 3.48 14.15 -8.83
CA MET A 106 4.46 15.08 -9.38
C MET A 106 3.79 15.91 -10.46
N SER A 107 3.95 17.23 -10.44
CA SER A 107 3.47 18.09 -11.53
C SER A 107 4.59 18.35 -12.52
N SER A 108 4.24 18.49 -13.80
CA SER A 108 5.21 18.88 -14.82
C SER A 108 4.61 19.80 -15.86
N VAL A 109 5.38 20.80 -16.29
CA VAL A 109 5.14 21.51 -17.54
C VAL A 109 5.92 20.80 -18.65
N VAL A 110 5.24 20.47 -19.73
CA VAL A 110 5.80 19.69 -20.83
C VAL A 110 5.59 20.41 -22.15
N GLN A 111 6.62 20.40 -23.00
CA GLN A 111 6.55 20.88 -24.37
C GLN A 111 7.11 19.80 -25.31
N ALA A 112 6.24 19.27 -26.15
CA ALA A 112 6.58 18.27 -27.17
C ALA A 112 6.48 18.88 -28.57
N THR A 113 7.55 18.77 -29.36
CA THR A 113 7.62 19.33 -30.71
C THR A 113 8.18 18.35 -31.72
N GLN A 114 7.61 18.35 -32.92
CA GLN A 114 8.11 17.55 -34.04
C GLN A 114 7.87 18.33 -35.35
N ALA A 115 8.92 18.57 -36.13
CA ALA A 115 8.83 19.38 -37.35
C ALA A 115 8.01 18.69 -38.46
N THR A 116 8.28 17.40 -38.69
CA THR A 116 7.49 16.51 -39.54
C THR A 116 7.45 15.11 -38.89
N VAL A 117 6.57 14.22 -39.36
CA VAL A 117 6.45 12.86 -38.84
C VAL A 117 7.72 12.01 -38.95
N ASN A 118 8.71 12.43 -39.76
CA ASN A 118 9.99 11.75 -39.93
C ASN A 118 11.14 12.43 -39.17
N ASP A 119 10.91 13.63 -38.64
CA ASP A 119 11.90 14.34 -37.83
C ASP A 119 11.84 13.85 -36.38
N HIS A 120 12.88 14.18 -35.62
CA HIS A 120 12.96 13.81 -34.22
C HIS A 120 11.82 14.45 -33.41
N LEU A 121 11.21 13.66 -32.53
CA LEU A 121 10.33 14.16 -31.49
C LEU A 121 11.18 14.66 -30.32
N ILE A 122 11.07 15.95 -30.03
CA ILE A 122 11.75 16.59 -28.92
C ILE A 122 10.74 16.81 -27.79
N ILE A 123 11.05 16.31 -26.59
CA ILE A 123 10.26 16.54 -25.38
C ILE A 123 11.13 17.28 -24.37
N LYS A 124 10.63 18.42 -23.91
CA LYS A 124 11.19 19.22 -22.82
C LYS A 124 10.22 19.17 -21.66
N ALA A 125 10.69 18.76 -20.48
CA ALA A 125 9.86 18.68 -19.28
C ALA A 125 10.54 19.31 -18.07
N TRP A 126 9.81 20.16 -17.37
CA TRP A 126 10.16 20.73 -16.07
C TRP A 126 9.24 20.05 -15.06
N LEU A 127 9.79 19.16 -14.23
CA LEU A 127 9.04 18.46 -13.20
C LEU A 127 9.30 19.10 -11.85
N HIS A 128 8.26 19.26 -11.05
CA HIS A 128 8.31 19.90 -9.74
C HIS A 128 7.98 18.90 -8.65
N ASP A 129 8.89 18.73 -7.70
CA ASP A 129 8.77 17.84 -6.55
C ASP A 129 8.98 18.61 -5.24
N GLU A 130 8.25 18.26 -4.19
CA GLU A 130 8.38 18.86 -2.85
C GLU A 130 8.38 17.75 -1.80
N GLN A 131 9.45 17.67 -1.00
CA GLN A 131 9.61 16.67 0.05
C GLN A 131 9.78 17.32 1.43
N GLU A 132 9.16 16.77 2.47
CA GLU A 132 9.38 17.19 3.87
C GLU A 132 10.66 16.54 4.42
N ASN A 133 11.64 17.33 4.87
CA ASN A 133 12.78 16.81 5.62
C ASN A 133 12.90 17.54 6.96
N GLY A 134 12.69 16.81 8.07
CA GLY A 134 12.82 17.34 9.42
C GLY A 134 11.83 18.48 9.77
N GLY A 135 10.66 18.52 9.13
CA GLY A 135 9.66 19.58 9.35
C GLY A 135 9.85 20.82 8.48
N SER A 136 10.71 20.78 7.46
CA SER A 136 10.88 21.86 6.49
C SER A 136 10.71 21.35 5.05
N PRO A 137 9.90 22.02 4.21
CA PRO A 137 9.73 21.63 2.81
C PRO A 137 11.01 21.89 2.01
N GLN A 138 11.45 20.89 1.25
CA GLN A 138 12.53 20.96 0.27
C GLN A 138 11.91 20.83 -1.12
N LYS A 139 12.03 21.89 -1.93
CA LYS A 139 11.55 21.91 -3.31
C LYS A 139 12.68 21.53 -4.26
N MET A 140 12.34 20.77 -5.30
CA MET A 140 13.26 20.40 -6.37
C MET A 140 12.60 20.58 -7.73
N THR A 141 13.37 21.10 -8.68
CA THR A 141 13.02 21.10 -10.10
C THR A 141 13.85 20.05 -10.83
N ILE A 142 13.21 19.16 -11.55
CA ILE A 142 13.85 18.15 -12.40
C ILE A 142 13.69 18.57 -13.85
N TYR A 143 14.81 18.77 -14.53
CA TYR A 143 14.89 19.09 -15.94
C TYR A 143 15.07 17.79 -16.73
N ALA A 144 14.15 17.47 -17.64
CA ALA A 144 14.27 16.32 -18.51
C ALA A 144 14.20 16.73 -20.00
N TYR A 145 15.23 16.35 -20.74
CA TYR A 145 15.33 16.53 -22.18
C TYR A 145 15.29 15.16 -22.87
N VAL A 146 14.36 14.95 -23.79
CA VAL A 146 14.26 13.74 -24.61
C VAL A 146 14.35 14.12 -26.09
N ASP A 147 15.21 13.41 -26.81
CA ASP A 147 15.34 13.45 -28.26
C ASP A 147 15.10 12.05 -28.82
N ALA A 148 13.92 11.84 -29.43
CA ALA A 148 13.50 10.56 -29.98
C ALA A 148 13.51 10.60 -31.52
N SER A 149 14.36 9.77 -32.11
CA SER A 149 14.55 9.69 -33.58
C SER A 149 13.69 8.61 -34.24
N ALA A 150 13.26 7.59 -33.49
CA ALA A 150 12.34 6.57 -33.98
C ALA A 150 11.53 5.96 -32.84
N GLY A 151 10.26 5.66 -33.12
CA GLY A 151 9.42 4.87 -32.23
C GLY A 151 9.83 3.39 -32.21
N LYS A 152 9.10 2.61 -31.39
CA LYS A 152 9.29 1.16 -31.29
C LYS A 152 9.06 0.45 -32.63
N SER A 153 9.95 -0.47 -32.97
CA SER A 153 9.82 -1.39 -34.11
C SER A 153 10.36 -2.78 -33.77
N ASP A 154 10.22 -3.76 -34.67
CA ASP A 154 10.79 -5.11 -34.48
C ASP A 154 12.32 -5.09 -34.39
N THR A 155 12.97 -4.18 -35.11
CA THR A 155 14.43 -3.99 -35.07
C THR A 155 14.87 -3.17 -33.86
N ASN A 156 14.06 -2.21 -33.43
CA ASN A 156 14.35 -1.30 -32.31
C ASN A 156 13.21 -1.41 -31.29
N PRO A 157 13.15 -2.47 -30.48
CA PRO A 157 12.02 -2.75 -29.60
C PRO A 157 11.80 -1.69 -28.49
N ASN A 158 12.82 -0.89 -28.20
CA ASN A 158 12.78 0.23 -27.26
C ASN A 158 12.63 1.60 -27.95
N GLY A 159 12.55 1.63 -29.28
CA GLY A 159 12.74 2.85 -30.07
C GLY A 159 14.18 3.35 -30.05
N LEU A 160 14.42 4.48 -30.69
CA LEU A 160 15.73 5.15 -30.76
C LEU A 160 15.62 6.53 -30.14
N PHE A 161 16.26 6.74 -29.00
CA PHE A 161 16.17 8.01 -28.28
C PHE A 161 17.41 8.26 -27.40
N SER A 162 17.62 9.52 -27.06
CA SER A 162 18.52 9.95 -25.99
C SER A 162 17.77 10.84 -25.02
N MET A 163 17.93 10.57 -23.73
CA MET A 163 17.35 11.36 -22.66
C MET A 163 18.44 11.79 -21.69
N TYR A 164 18.30 13.01 -21.17
CA TYR A 164 19.19 13.62 -20.21
C TYR A 164 18.37 14.28 -19.10
N PHE A 165 18.80 14.13 -17.85
CA PHE A 165 18.08 14.70 -16.72
C PHE A 165 19.00 15.27 -15.65
N CYS A 166 18.52 16.28 -14.94
CA CYS A 166 19.18 16.93 -13.81
C CYS A 166 18.13 17.38 -12.79
N GLY A 167 18.27 16.99 -11.53
CA GLY A 167 17.49 17.52 -10.42
C GLY A 167 18.24 18.62 -9.70
N GLU A 168 17.61 19.77 -9.50
CA GLU A 168 18.15 20.94 -8.81
C GLU A 168 17.28 21.25 -7.60
N ALA A 169 17.89 21.30 -6.42
CA ALA A 169 17.19 21.71 -5.21
C ALA A 169 17.15 23.24 -5.10
N ASP A 170 16.02 23.79 -4.64
CA ASP A 170 15.87 25.24 -4.44
C ASP A 170 16.90 25.81 -3.46
N SER A 171 17.38 24.98 -2.53
CA SER A 171 18.43 25.33 -1.57
C SER A 171 19.83 25.42 -2.18
N ASN A 172 20.04 24.91 -3.39
CA ASN A 172 21.32 24.94 -4.09
C ASN A 172 21.14 25.20 -5.60
N PRO A 173 20.69 26.41 -5.96
CA PRO A 173 20.43 26.74 -7.35
C PRO A 173 21.73 26.68 -8.17
N GLY A 174 21.62 26.21 -9.41
CA GLY A 174 22.73 26.05 -10.33
C GLY A 174 23.53 24.75 -10.17
N THR A 175 23.18 23.85 -9.25
CA THR A 175 23.85 22.56 -9.06
C THR A 175 22.88 21.38 -9.14
N CYS A 176 23.19 20.39 -9.97
CA CYS A 176 22.44 19.13 -10.01
C CYS A 176 22.74 18.28 -8.76
N VAL A 177 21.75 18.03 -7.91
CA VAL A 177 21.86 17.07 -6.79
C VAL A 177 21.87 15.63 -7.29
N PHE A 178 21.18 15.36 -8.40
CA PHE A 178 21.35 14.15 -9.21
C PHE A 178 21.31 14.50 -10.70
N ARG A 179 21.99 13.70 -11.52
CA ARG A 179 21.97 13.84 -12.97
C ARG A 179 22.28 12.53 -13.68
N GLY A 180 21.84 12.41 -14.91
CA GLY A 180 22.05 11.19 -15.67
C GLY A 180 21.60 11.25 -17.12
N SER A 181 21.73 10.12 -17.79
CA SER A 181 21.32 9.92 -19.17
C SER A 181 20.79 8.51 -19.39
N LEU A 182 19.81 8.37 -20.28
CA LEU A 182 19.28 7.09 -20.76
C LEU A 182 19.24 7.14 -22.29
N LYS A 183 19.86 6.17 -22.95
CA LYS A 183 19.91 6.12 -24.41
C LYS A 183 19.52 4.75 -24.91
N SER A 184 18.75 4.73 -25.99
CA SER A 184 18.42 3.55 -26.77
C SER A 184 18.93 3.74 -28.19
N ASP A 185 19.80 2.83 -28.63
CA ASP A 185 20.27 2.76 -30.01
C ASP A 185 19.99 1.37 -30.60
N GLY A 186 20.37 1.16 -31.86
CA GLY A 186 20.15 -0.13 -32.54
C GLY A 186 20.93 -1.31 -31.94
N SER A 187 21.85 -1.07 -31.00
CA SER A 187 22.60 -2.10 -30.27
C SER A 187 22.03 -2.41 -28.89
N GLY A 188 21.23 -1.51 -28.30
CA GLY A 188 20.55 -1.73 -27.03
C GLY A 188 20.40 -0.46 -26.19
N LEU A 189 20.42 -0.62 -24.86
CA LEU A 189 20.21 0.46 -23.88
C LEU A 189 21.49 0.78 -23.12
N SER A 190 21.70 2.06 -22.83
CA SER A 190 22.73 2.52 -21.89
C SER A 190 22.15 3.54 -20.93
N PHE A 191 22.51 3.42 -19.65
CA PHE A 191 22.02 4.29 -18.60
C PHE A 191 23.15 4.65 -17.64
N TYR A 192 23.17 5.91 -17.22
CA TYR A 192 24.07 6.43 -16.21
C TYR A 192 23.30 7.38 -15.32
N GLN A 193 23.50 7.28 -14.01
CA GLN A 193 23.07 8.25 -13.03
C GLN A 193 24.12 8.40 -11.93
N GLU A 194 24.31 9.62 -11.48
CA GLU A 194 25.02 9.94 -10.25
C GLU A 194 24.17 10.85 -9.37
N GLU A 195 24.34 10.69 -8.06
CA GLU A 195 23.69 11.50 -7.03
C GLU A 195 24.74 11.97 -6.01
N ASN A 196 24.88 13.29 -5.90
CA ASN A 196 25.80 13.96 -4.99
C ASN A 196 25.00 14.52 -3.81
N HIS A 197 25.19 13.96 -2.62
CA HIS A 197 24.36 14.27 -1.45
C HIS A 197 24.51 15.72 -0.98
N GLY A 198 23.39 16.44 -0.99
CA GLY A 198 23.25 17.82 -0.50
C GLY A 198 22.52 17.97 0.86
N GLY A 199 22.48 16.95 1.73
CA GLY A 199 22.03 17.15 3.12
C GLY A 199 21.26 16.05 3.87
N GLY A 200 21.00 14.87 3.29
CA GLY A 200 20.15 13.85 3.93
C GLY A 200 20.80 12.47 4.08
N GLY A 201 21.70 12.28 5.05
CA GLY A 201 22.05 10.99 5.67
C GLY A 201 22.68 9.83 4.84
N GLY A 202 22.47 9.75 3.53
CA GLY A 202 23.02 8.71 2.65
C GLY A 202 24.42 9.04 2.11
N GLY A 203 25.13 8.02 1.61
CA GLY A 203 26.41 8.18 0.90
C GLY A 203 26.20 8.33 -0.61
N PRO A 204 27.15 8.91 -1.37
CA PRO A 204 27.00 9.12 -2.83
C PRO A 204 26.60 7.84 -3.56
N SER A 205 25.66 7.97 -4.49
CA SER A 205 25.10 6.85 -5.25
C SER A 205 25.40 7.00 -6.73
N THR A 206 25.75 5.88 -7.37
CA THR A 206 25.98 5.80 -8.81
C THR A 206 25.34 4.55 -9.37
N THR A 207 24.77 4.64 -10.57
CA THR A 207 24.20 3.50 -11.29
C THR A 207 24.62 3.59 -12.74
N GLN A 208 25.22 2.52 -13.26
CA GLN A 208 25.69 2.40 -14.62
C GLN A 208 25.15 1.10 -15.21
N LEU A 209 24.44 1.18 -16.34
CA LEU A 209 23.86 0.02 -17.01
C LEU A 209 24.22 0.06 -18.48
N LYS A 210 24.57 -1.10 -19.02
CA LYS A 210 24.61 -1.36 -20.45
C LYS A 210 23.87 -2.66 -20.74
N LEU A 211 22.98 -2.62 -21.71
CA LEU A 211 22.25 -3.76 -22.25
C LEU A 211 22.53 -3.81 -23.75
N GLN A 212 22.99 -4.96 -24.22
CA GLN A 212 23.10 -5.28 -25.63
C GLN A 212 21.97 -6.24 -26.00
N SER A 213 21.20 -5.88 -27.02
CA SER A 213 20.07 -6.66 -27.49
C SER A 213 20.41 -7.33 -28.82
N ASP A 214 19.97 -8.58 -28.96
CA ASP A 214 19.94 -9.32 -30.23
C ASP A 214 18.49 -9.78 -30.49
N PRO A 215 17.64 -8.87 -31.01
CA PRO A 215 16.22 -9.17 -31.21
C PRO A 215 15.96 -10.31 -32.20
N VAL A 216 16.90 -10.56 -33.13
CA VAL A 216 16.76 -11.61 -34.15
C VAL A 216 16.79 -13.01 -33.54
N HIS A 217 17.53 -13.18 -32.44
CA HIS A 217 17.68 -14.47 -31.75
C HIS A 217 16.95 -14.52 -30.40
N ASP A 218 16.12 -13.51 -30.08
CA ASP A 218 15.51 -13.32 -28.74
C ASP A 218 16.54 -13.45 -27.61
N ALA A 219 17.70 -12.82 -27.82
CA ALA A 219 18.86 -12.93 -26.95
C ALA A 219 19.44 -11.56 -26.58
N GLY A 220 20.31 -11.54 -25.58
CA GLY A 220 20.97 -10.32 -25.15
C GLY A 220 21.83 -10.53 -23.92
N ASN A 221 22.65 -9.53 -23.60
CA ASN A 221 23.49 -9.54 -22.41
C ASN A 221 23.74 -8.12 -21.93
N GLY A 222 23.94 -7.97 -20.63
CA GLY A 222 24.16 -6.66 -20.03
C GLY A 222 24.85 -6.73 -18.69
N ARG A 223 25.28 -5.56 -18.23
CA ARG A 223 25.91 -5.37 -16.93
C ARG A 223 25.35 -4.12 -16.27
N VAL A 224 25.09 -4.23 -14.98
CA VAL A 224 24.70 -3.11 -14.12
C VAL A 224 25.65 -3.05 -12.92
N GLN A 225 26.25 -1.88 -12.70
CA GLN A 225 27.20 -1.65 -11.61
C GLN A 225 26.86 -0.33 -10.93
N GLY A 226 27.08 -0.26 -9.63
CA GLY A 226 26.87 0.98 -8.91
C GLY A 226 27.25 0.92 -7.45
N THR A 227 26.89 1.99 -6.76
CA THR A 227 26.98 2.12 -5.31
C THR A 227 25.63 2.63 -4.81
N ASP A 228 25.07 1.96 -3.80
CA ASP A 228 23.81 2.32 -3.16
C ASP A 228 24.10 2.61 -1.68
N ASN A 229 23.97 3.88 -1.26
CA ASN A 229 24.32 4.33 0.09
C ASN A 229 25.72 3.90 0.54
N GLY A 230 26.70 3.96 -0.37
CA GLY A 230 28.07 3.50 -0.12
C GLY A 230 28.31 1.99 -0.27
N THR A 231 27.28 1.18 -0.49
CA THR A 231 27.42 -0.27 -0.71
C THR A 231 27.53 -0.58 -2.21
N PRO A 232 28.67 -1.12 -2.68
CA PRO A 232 28.84 -1.44 -4.09
C PRO A 232 28.03 -2.68 -4.50
N TYR A 233 27.58 -2.69 -5.75
CA TYR A 233 26.98 -3.85 -6.40
C TYR A 233 27.44 -3.96 -7.86
N ASP A 234 27.50 -5.19 -8.39
CA ASP A 234 27.92 -5.46 -9.77
C ASP A 234 27.24 -6.74 -10.27
N TYR A 235 26.30 -6.60 -11.19
CA TYR A 235 25.59 -7.71 -11.79
C TYR A 235 25.88 -7.80 -13.29
N ALA A 236 26.28 -8.99 -13.74
CA ALA A 236 26.24 -9.39 -15.14
C ALA A 236 24.99 -10.23 -15.38
N PHE A 237 24.38 -10.11 -16.56
CA PHE A 237 23.23 -10.91 -16.95
C PHE A 237 23.21 -11.21 -18.46
N ALA A 238 22.57 -12.31 -18.83
CA ALA A 238 22.36 -12.72 -20.21
C ALA A 238 21.02 -13.44 -20.35
N PHE A 239 20.45 -13.42 -21.55
CA PHE A 239 19.27 -14.18 -21.91
C PHE A 239 19.36 -14.70 -23.34
N ASP A 240 18.67 -15.80 -23.59
CA ASP A 240 18.32 -16.33 -24.92
C ASP A 240 16.85 -16.76 -24.90
N ALA A 241 16.30 -17.27 -26.00
CA ALA A 241 14.88 -17.61 -26.09
C ALA A 241 14.35 -18.55 -24.97
N ALA A 242 15.21 -19.35 -24.34
CA ALA A 242 14.83 -20.33 -23.33
C ALA A 242 15.13 -19.86 -21.90
N ASP A 243 16.30 -19.28 -21.68
CA ASP A 243 16.85 -19.10 -20.33
C ASP A 243 17.33 -17.67 -20.07
N PHE A 244 17.32 -17.28 -18.80
CA PHE A 244 17.93 -16.06 -18.26
C PHE A 244 18.95 -16.45 -17.19
N ALA A 245 20.15 -15.88 -17.26
CA ALA A 245 21.22 -16.10 -16.29
C ALA A 245 21.73 -14.77 -15.74
N ARG A 246 22.00 -14.73 -14.44
CA ARG A 246 22.65 -13.59 -13.79
C ARG A 246 23.73 -14.00 -12.81
N GLN A 247 24.66 -13.09 -12.55
CA GLN A 247 25.77 -13.28 -11.62
C GLN A 247 26.09 -11.97 -10.93
N GLU A 248 26.28 -12.00 -9.60
CA GLU A 248 26.73 -10.85 -8.80
C GLU A 248 28.21 -10.98 -8.46
N GLY A 249 29.05 -10.08 -8.98
CA GLY A 249 30.49 -10.12 -8.77
C GLY A 249 31.08 -11.52 -9.03
N SER A 250 31.74 -12.08 -8.00
CA SER A 250 32.33 -13.42 -8.06
C SER A 250 31.41 -14.56 -7.59
N ASN A 251 30.14 -14.27 -7.27
CA ASN A 251 29.20 -15.29 -6.79
C ASN A 251 28.87 -16.30 -7.89
N ALA A 252 28.33 -17.46 -7.50
CA ALA A 252 27.83 -18.43 -8.46
C ALA A 252 26.66 -17.85 -9.27
N ALA A 253 26.62 -18.14 -10.57
CA ALA A 253 25.51 -17.73 -11.42
C ALA A 253 24.21 -18.41 -10.99
N VAL A 254 23.09 -17.72 -11.20
CA VAL A 254 21.73 -18.23 -11.00
C VAL A 254 21.00 -18.16 -12.33
N CYS A 255 20.33 -19.26 -12.70
CA CYS A 255 19.68 -19.42 -14.00
C CYS A 255 18.19 -19.70 -13.83
N PHE A 256 17.41 -19.20 -14.78
CA PHE A 256 15.96 -19.23 -14.75
C PHE A 256 15.39 -19.54 -16.14
N ASP A 257 14.29 -20.29 -16.16
CA ASP A 257 13.52 -20.57 -17.36
C ASP A 257 12.64 -19.36 -17.72
N ARG A 258 12.70 -18.90 -18.98
CA ARG A 258 11.89 -17.81 -19.52
C ARG A 258 10.48 -18.24 -19.93
N ASN A 259 10.19 -19.54 -19.94
CA ASN A 259 8.86 -20.05 -20.17
C ASN A 259 7.92 -19.64 -19.03
N LYS A 260 6.96 -18.77 -19.38
CA LYS A 260 5.98 -18.20 -18.46
C LYS A 260 5.17 -19.24 -17.70
N THR A 261 4.99 -20.45 -18.24
CA THR A 261 4.26 -21.53 -17.55
C THR A 261 4.99 -22.06 -16.32
N ASN A 262 6.32 -21.86 -16.27
CA ASN A 262 7.19 -22.28 -15.17
C ASN A 262 7.49 -21.11 -14.21
N GLY A 263 6.99 -19.91 -14.53
CA GLY A 263 7.07 -18.75 -13.66
C GLY A 263 5.95 -18.72 -12.61
N VAL A 264 6.18 -17.96 -11.54
CA VAL A 264 5.20 -17.69 -10.49
C VAL A 264 4.81 -16.22 -10.57
N THR A 265 3.51 -15.94 -10.61
CA THR A 265 3.00 -14.57 -10.67
C THR A 265 2.50 -14.07 -9.31
N SER A 266 2.56 -12.75 -9.14
CA SER A 266 1.86 -12.05 -8.06
C SER A 266 1.23 -10.77 -8.63
N THR A 267 -0.03 -10.52 -8.32
CA THR A 267 -0.78 -9.41 -8.89
C THR A 267 -0.91 -8.28 -7.88
N TRP A 268 -0.55 -7.09 -8.31
CA TRP A 268 -0.48 -5.90 -7.47
C TRP A 268 -1.64 -4.94 -7.68
N ARG A 269 -2.29 -5.00 -8.86
CA ARG A 269 -3.41 -4.13 -9.19
C ARG A 269 -4.52 -4.91 -9.91
N TYR A 270 -5.75 -4.74 -9.45
CA TYR A 270 -6.94 -5.34 -10.05
C TYR A 270 -7.94 -4.27 -10.44
N GLY A 271 -8.51 -4.40 -11.63
CA GLY A 271 -9.73 -3.70 -12.01
C GLY A 271 -10.94 -4.44 -11.45
N THR A 272 -11.93 -3.70 -10.99
CA THR A 272 -13.22 -4.22 -10.54
C THR A 272 -14.32 -3.68 -11.44
N TYR A 273 -15.24 -4.53 -11.88
CA TYR A 273 -16.19 -4.22 -12.94
C TYR A 273 -17.61 -4.66 -12.57
N ASN A 274 -18.59 -3.91 -13.05
CA ASN A 274 -19.99 -4.29 -13.01
C ASN A 274 -20.28 -5.43 -13.99
N ALA A 275 -21.47 -6.03 -13.89
CA ALA A 275 -21.89 -7.12 -14.76
C ALA A 275 -22.01 -6.74 -16.25
N ASP A 276 -22.20 -5.46 -16.56
CA ASP A 276 -22.22 -4.94 -17.94
C ASP A 276 -20.81 -4.71 -18.54
N GLY A 277 -19.76 -4.91 -17.74
CA GLY A 277 -18.37 -4.71 -18.12
C GLY A 277 -17.86 -3.28 -17.94
N SER A 278 -18.69 -2.34 -17.48
CA SER A 278 -18.23 -1.02 -17.04
C SER A 278 -17.39 -1.14 -15.75
N ARG A 279 -16.45 -0.21 -15.56
CA ARG A 279 -15.68 -0.13 -14.30
C ARG A 279 -16.61 0.13 -13.12
N LEU A 280 -16.41 -0.59 -12.00
CA LEU A 280 -17.06 -0.26 -10.74
C LEU A 280 -16.49 1.06 -10.24
N ASP A 281 -17.36 1.97 -9.83
CA ASP A 281 -16.97 3.24 -9.23
C ASP A 281 -17.49 3.37 -7.77
N ILE A 282 -16.87 4.29 -7.05
CA ILE A 282 -17.36 4.80 -5.78
C ILE A 282 -18.34 5.94 -6.13
N ALA A 283 -19.45 6.09 -5.40
CA ALA A 283 -20.47 7.07 -5.79
C ALA A 283 -19.97 8.51 -5.67
N HIS A 284 -19.16 8.79 -4.63
CA HIS A 284 -18.43 10.04 -4.46
C HIS A 284 -16.93 9.75 -4.26
N PRO A 285 -16.16 9.52 -5.36
CA PRO A 285 -14.74 9.24 -5.25
C PRO A 285 -13.95 10.50 -4.87
N GLY A 286 -12.66 10.33 -4.59
CA GLY A 286 -11.75 11.46 -4.50
C GLY A 286 -11.63 12.21 -5.82
N PHE A 287 -11.16 13.46 -5.77
CA PHE A 287 -11.04 14.33 -6.94
C PHE A 287 -9.77 15.20 -6.89
N PRO A 288 -9.19 15.54 -8.05
CA PRO A 288 -8.05 16.45 -8.10
C PRO A 288 -8.46 17.86 -7.68
N VAL A 289 -7.52 18.56 -7.03
CA VAL A 289 -7.69 19.95 -6.61
C VAL A 289 -6.58 20.84 -7.14
N LYS A 290 -6.86 22.14 -7.23
CA LYS A 290 -5.88 23.19 -7.50
C LYS A 290 -5.93 24.21 -6.38
N TYR A 291 -4.78 24.52 -5.80
CA TYR A 291 -4.61 25.57 -4.82
C TYR A 291 -3.72 26.68 -5.38
N VAL A 292 -4.17 27.93 -5.29
CA VAL A 292 -3.40 29.09 -5.74
C VAL A 292 -3.21 30.05 -4.56
N ASN A 293 -1.96 30.40 -4.26
CA ASN A 293 -1.61 31.41 -3.26
C ASN A 293 -0.57 32.38 -3.83
N GLY A 294 -1.01 33.60 -4.19
CA GLY A 294 -0.13 34.56 -4.86
C GLY A 294 0.34 34.05 -6.23
N SER A 295 1.66 33.91 -6.42
CA SER A 295 2.26 33.34 -7.62
C SER A 295 2.35 31.81 -7.59
N ASP A 296 2.19 31.20 -6.42
CA ASP A 296 2.38 29.76 -6.24
C ASP A 296 1.09 29.02 -6.61
N THR A 297 1.22 28.00 -7.44
CA THR A 297 0.13 27.12 -7.83
C THR A 297 0.50 25.68 -7.51
N TYR A 298 -0.38 25.00 -6.78
CA TYR A 298 -0.23 23.64 -6.35
C TYR A 298 -1.37 22.79 -6.89
N TYR A 299 -1.04 21.57 -7.30
CA TYR A 299 -2.01 20.56 -7.68
C TYR A 299 -1.96 19.43 -6.68
N GLY A 300 -3.14 18.93 -6.32
CA GLY A 300 -3.27 17.91 -5.29
C GLY A 300 -4.45 16.99 -5.56
N PHE A 301 -4.73 16.14 -4.60
CA PHE A 301 -5.85 15.20 -4.68
C PHE A 301 -6.56 15.15 -3.35
N TRP A 302 -7.89 15.22 -3.37
CA TRP A 302 -8.71 15.05 -2.19
C TRP A 302 -9.36 13.68 -2.21
N SER A 303 -9.02 12.83 -1.25
CA SER A 303 -9.60 11.49 -1.08
C SER A 303 -10.33 11.34 0.26
N PHE A 304 -10.91 10.17 0.52
CA PHE A 304 -11.45 9.82 1.83
C PHE A 304 -10.43 10.01 2.98
N TRP A 305 -9.14 9.85 2.67
CA TRP A 305 -8.06 10.00 3.64
C TRP A 305 -7.68 11.45 3.95
N GLY A 306 -8.24 12.41 3.21
CA GLY A 306 -8.00 13.84 3.38
C GLY A 306 -7.57 14.53 2.09
N LEU A 307 -7.32 15.84 2.21
CA LEU A 307 -6.69 16.61 1.14
C LEU A 307 -5.18 16.36 1.17
N TRP A 308 -4.64 15.98 0.03
CA TRP A 308 -3.20 15.94 -0.20
C TRP A 308 -2.77 17.12 -1.06
N LEU A 309 -1.90 17.95 -0.48
CA LEU A 309 -1.09 18.99 -1.12
C LEU A 309 0.25 19.06 -0.37
N PRO A 310 1.29 19.67 -0.95
CA PRO A 310 2.54 19.88 -0.23
C PRO A 310 2.34 20.67 1.07
N ASP A 311 3.19 20.43 2.08
CA ASP A 311 3.05 21.05 3.41
C ASP A 311 3.05 22.57 3.38
N SER A 312 3.81 23.17 2.47
CA SER A 312 3.82 24.62 2.26
C SER A 312 2.44 25.15 1.82
N ALA A 313 1.71 24.40 0.99
CA ALA A 313 0.34 24.73 0.62
C ALA A 313 -0.64 24.45 1.77
N MET A 314 -0.51 23.29 2.42
CA MET A 314 -1.42 22.90 3.52
C MET A 314 -1.37 23.87 4.70
N SER A 315 -0.19 24.38 5.04
CA SER A 315 -0.02 25.39 6.10
C SER A 315 -0.69 26.72 5.77
N GLU A 316 -0.59 27.20 4.53
CA GLU A 316 -1.28 28.41 4.07
C GLU A 316 -2.80 28.25 3.98
N ILE A 317 -3.28 27.08 3.59
CA ILE A 317 -4.72 26.77 3.60
C ILE A 317 -5.28 26.79 5.01
N ALA A 318 -4.54 26.28 6.00
CA ALA A 318 -4.94 26.32 7.40
C ALA A 318 -5.07 27.77 7.95
N LEU A 319 -4.33 28.72 7.36
CA LEU A 319 -4.43 30.17 7.65
C LEU A 319 -5.57 30.86 6.88
N GLY A 320 -6.27 30.14 6.00
CA GLY A 320 -7.31 30.69 5.14
C GLY A 320 -6.78 31.54 3.97
N HIS A 321 -5.50 31.37 3.61
CA HIS A 321 -4.91 32.05 2.47
C HIS A 321 -5.17 31.31 1.15
N GLY A 322 -5.03 32.02 0.04
CA GLY A 322 -5.15 31.46 -1.31
C GLY A 322 -6.58 31.05 -1.68
N THR A 323 -6.70 30.23 -2.72
CA THR A 323 -7.97 29.71 -3.23
C THR A 323 -7.81 28.25 -3.62
N LEU A 324 -8.55 27.37 -2.95
CA LEU A 324 -8.66 25.96 -3.31
C LEU A 324 -9.85 25.76 -4.25
N THR A 325 -9.66 25.01 -5.33
CA THR A 325 -10.69 24.74 -6.35
C THR A 325 -10.71 23.26 -6.71
N ARG A 326 -11.91 22.76 -7.03
CA ARG A 326 -12.07 21.51 -7.80
C ARG A 326 -12.67 21.82 -9.15
N HIS A 327 -12.35 21.01 -10.13
CA HIS A 327 -12.98 21.09 -11.44
C HIS A 327 -14.28 20.26 -11.45
N VAL A 328 -15.39 20.85 -11.89
CA VAL A 328 -16.68 20.17 -12.07
C VAL A 328 -17.20 20.48 -13.47
N GLY A 329 -17.25 19.47 -14.35
CA GLY A 329 -17.58 19.68 -15.75
C GLY A 329 -16.50 20.55 -16.42
N ASP A 330 -16.89 21.73 -16.93
CA ASP A 330 -16.00 22.70 -17.58
C ASP A 330 -15.61 23.88 -16.65
N SER A 331 -15.97 23.83 -15.36
CA SER A 331 -15.82 24.97 -14.45
C SER A 331 -14.97 24.63 -13.22
N ASP A 332 -14.11 25.56 -12.81
CA ASP A 332 -13.46 25.51 -11.51
C ASP A 332 -14.42 26.07 -10.44
N VAL A 333 -14.71 25.24 -9.44
CA VAL A 333 -15.57 25.58 -8.31
C VAL A 333 -14.68 25.76 -7.09
N ALA A 334 -14.73 26.95 -6.46
CA ALA A 334 -14.03 27.21 -5.22
C ALA A 334 -14.53 26.29 -4.11
N ILE A 335 -13.59 25.74 -3.36
CA ILE A 335 -13.84 24.92 -2.18
C ILE A 335 -13.39 25.71 -0.97
N THR A 336 -14.23 25.75 0.06
CA THR A 336 -13.85 26.25 1.37
C THR A 336 -13.48 25.06 2.25
N PRO A 337 -12.19 24.74 2.41
CA PRO A 337 -11.76 23.68 3.30
C PRO A 337 -12.15 24.03 4.74
N THR A 338 -12.51 23.01 5.49
CA THR A 338 -12.75 23.05 6.92
C THR A 338 -11.73 22.15 7.59
N SER A 339 -10.85 22.76 8.38
CA SER A 339 -9.91 22.04 9.23
C SER A 339 -10.40 22.00 10.68
N LYS A 340 -10.10 20.90 11.37
CA LYS A 340 -10.30 20.76 12.83
C LYS A 340 -9.07 20.10 13.42
N GLY A 341 -8.70 20.52 14.64
CA GLY A 341 -7.51 20.03 15.34
C GLY A 341 -7.54 18.52 15.68
N GLY A 342 -8.66 17.85 15.45
CA GLY A 342 -8.77 16.40 15.49
C GLY A 342 -9.93 15.88 14.64
N LYS A 343 -10.17 14.58 14.71
CA LYS A 343 -11.28 13.90 14.03
C LYS A 343 -11.86 12.79 14.88
N LEU A 344 -13.15 12.54 14.71
CA LEU A 344 -13.85 11.45 15.35
C LEU A 344 -14.03 10.30 14.36
N TRP A 345 -13.49 9.14 14.71
CA TRP A 345 -13.76 7.88 14.04
C TRP A 345 -15.01 7.24 14.64
N LYS A 346 -15.93 6.80 13.79
CA LYS A 346 -16.97 5.84 14.13
C LYS A 346 -16.54 4.46 13.64
N LEU A 347 -16.53 3.50 14.55
CA LEU A 347 -16.11 2.14 14.25
C LEU A 347 -17.28 1.18 14.43
N THR A 348 -17.60 0.45 13.36
CA THR A 348 -18.70 -0.53 13.34
C THR A 348 -18.13 -1.93 13.46
N ARG A 349 -18.64 -2.68 14.45
CA ARG A 349 -18.21 -4.04 14.76
C ARG A 349 -18.91 -5.05 13.86
N HIS A 350 -18.11 -5.95 13.30
CA HIS A 350 -18.53 -7.11 12.53
C HIS A 350 -18.09 -8.39 13.23
N ASN A 351 -18.79 -9.50 12.94
CA ASN A 351 -18.44 -10.83 13.42
C ASN A 351 -18.27 -11.77 12.22
N ALA A 352 -17.31 -12.67 12.33
CA ALA A 352 -17.07 -13.76 11.40
C ALA A 352 -16.53 -14.98 12.16
N ALA A 353 -16.53 -16.14 11.52
CA ALA A 353 -15.95 -17.35 12.08
C ALA A 353 -14.42 -17.31 11.96
N LEU A 354 -13.69 -17.94 12.88
CA LEU A 354 -12.23 -18.05 12.79
C LEU A 354 -11.79 -18.75 11.49
N ASP A 355 -12.59 -19.69 10.97
CA ASP A 355 -12.39 -20.32 9.67
C ASP A 355 -12.44 -19.35 8.48
N ASP A 356 -13.17 -18.23 8.59
CA ASP A 356 -13.18 -17.20 7.54
C ASP A 356 -11.79 -16.53 7.40
N PHE A 357 -10.96 -16.59 8.46
CA PHE A 357 -9.61 -16.04 8.54
C PHE A 357 -8.51 -17.10 8.53
N LYS A 358 -8.81 -18.32 8.08
CA LYS A 358 -7.81 -19.38 7.96
C LYS A 358 -6.59 -18.91 7.16
N ASN A 359 -5.39 -19.14 7.66
CA ASN A 359 -4.11 -18.71 7.07
C ASN A 359 -3.94 -17.18 6.89
N VAL A 360 -4.86 -16.36 7.41
CA VAL A 360 -4.69 -14.90 7.46
C VAL A 360 -3.87 -14.55 8.70
N SER A 361 -2.79 -13.79 8.51
CA SER A 361 -1.94 -13.33 9.62
C SER A 361 -2.65 -12.29 10.48
N MET A 362 -2.51 -12.43 11.79
CA MET A 362 -3.10 -11.57 12.80
C MET A 362 -2.02 -11.18 13.82
N MET A 363 -1.79 -9.89 14.06
CA MET A 363 -0.82 -9.43 15.07
C MET A 363 -1.45 -9.43 16.46
N TYR A 364 -0.76 -10.00 17.44
CA TYR A 364 -1.15 -9.99 18.84
C TYR A 364 0.01 -9.47 19.70
N TRP A 365 -0.20 -8.38 20.43
CA TRP A 365 0.79 -7.92 21.38
C TRP A 365 0.80 -8.80 22.63
N SER A 366 1.94 -9.41 22.94
CA SER A 366 2.11 -10.27 24.11
C SER A 366 3.14 -9.66 25.07
N PRO A 367 2.80 -9.53 26.37
CA PRO A 367 3.78 -9.16 27.40
C PRO A 367 4.76 -10.30 27.69
N ASN A 368 4.43 -11.54 27.31
CA ASN A 368 5.21 -12.75 27.59
C ASN A 368 5.82 -13.33 26.31
N SER A 369 6.97 -13.98 26.45
CA SER A 369 7.59 -14.75 25.37
C SER A 369 6.74 -15.94 24.94
N ILE A 370 6.57 -16.12 23.64
CA ILE A 370 5.93 -17.27 22.99
C ILE A 370 6.96 -17.93 22.05
N GLY A 371 7.33 -19.18 22.33
CA GLY A 371 8.29 -19.94 21.51
C GLY A 371 9.76 -19.55 21.68
N THR A 372 10.58 -19.99 20.72
CA THR A 372 12.05 -19.81 20.72
C THR A 372 12.56 -19.29 19.38
N VAL A 373 13.76 -18.70 19.46
CA VAL A 373 14.59 -18.32 18.31
C VAL A 373 15.99 -18.86 18.57
N GLY A 374 16.41 -19.86 17.78
CA GLY A 374 17.60 -20.65 18.04
C GLY A 374 17.51 -21.41 19.36
N SER A 375 18.41 -21.10 20.30
CA SER A 375 18.44 -21.71 21.63
C SER A 375 17.90 -20.80 22.74
N SER A 376 17.34 -19.64 22.39
CA SER A 376 16.85 -18.63 23.34
C SER A 376 15.33 -18.46 23.23
N PRO A 377 14.64 -18.08 24.32
CA PRO A 377 13.24 -17.65 24.25
C PRO A 377 13.06 -16.49 23.28
N ALA A 378 11.94 -16.46 22.56
CA ALA A 378 11.57 -15.31 21.76
C ALA A 378 11.34 -14.06 22.64
N PRO A 379 11.41 -12.83 22.08
CA PRO A 379 11.28 -11.60 22.87
C PRO A 379 9.93 -11.48 23.61
N SER A 380 9.96 -10.90 24.80
CA SER A 380 8.73 -10.48 25.52
C SER A 380 8.37 -9.03 25.15
N ASN A 381 7.16 -8.59 25.48
CA ASN A 381 6.65 -7.24 25.17
C ASN A 381 6.70 -6.91 23.67
N THR A 382 6.32 -7.87 22.84
CA THR A 382 6.36 -7.72 21.38
C THR A 382 5.07 -8.19 20.71
N SER A 383 4.86 -7.75 19.47
CA SER A 383 3.77 -8.20 18.61
C SER A 383 4.13 -9.53 17.96
N TYR A 384 3.38 -10.58 18.29
CA TYR A 384 3.46 -11.90 17.70
C TYR A 384 2.54 -12.03 16.49
N GLU A 385 2.99 -12.78 15.49
CA GLU A 385 2.18 -13.17 14.35
C GLU A 385 1.41 -14.45 14.65
N LEU A 386 0.09 -14.32 14.76
CA LEU A 386 -0.84 -15.43 14.92
C LEU A 386 -1.41 -15.86 13.57
N GLN A 387 -1.64 -17.16 13.41
CA GLN A 387 -2.28 -17.74 12.26
C GLN A 387 -3.16 -18.94 12.66
N TRP A 388 -4.42 -18.95 12.19
CA TRP A 388 -5.31 -20.10 12.29
C TRP A 388 -5.07 -21.03 11.11
N ASP A 389 -4.64 -22.27 11.34
CA ASP A 389 -4.34 -23.23 10.25
C ASP A 389 -5.55 -24.11 9.84
N GLY A 390 -6.72 -23.90 10.46
CA GLY A 390 -7.92 -24.75 10.34
C GLY A 390 -8.06 -25.80 11.45
N SER A 391 -7.08 -25.91 12.34
CA SER A 391 -7.06 -26.87 13.45
C SER A 391 -6.51 -26.27 14.75
N SER A 392 -5.56 -25.35 14.67
CA SER A 392 -4.92 -24.68 15.80
C SER A 392 -4.61 -23.22 15.49
N LEU A 393 -4.72 -22.37 16.52
CA LEU A 393 -4.29 -20.98 16.48
C LEU A 393 -2.83 -20.92 16.93
N ASN A 394 -1.92 -20.60 16.02
CA ASN A 394 -0.48 -20.68 16.27
C ASN A 394 0.17 -19.31 16.24
N ALA A 395 1.14 -19.07 17.13
CA ALA A 395 2.16 -18.05 16.91
C ALA A 395 3.21 -18.61 15.95
N ILE A 396 3.47 -17.92 14.85
CA ILE A 396 4.41 -18.34 13.79
C ILE A 396 5.66 -17.45 13.70
N GLY A 397 5.58 -16.25 14.26
CA GLY A 397 6.62 -15.23 14.21
C GLY A 397 6.36 -14.09 15.17
N TYR A 398 7.20 -13.06 15.11
CA TYR A 398 7.06 -11.82 15.87
C TYR A 398 7.62 -10.64 15.06
N GLN A 399 7.23 -9.43 15.42
CA GLN A 399 7.79 -8.20 14.87
C GLN A 399 8.89 -7.66 15.78
N GLN A 400 9.95 -7.12 15.19
CA GLN A 400 10.94 -6.33 15.89
C GLN A 400 11.00 -4.96 15.23
N CYS A 401 10.75 -3.91 16.03
CA CYS A 401 10.71 -2.54 15.53
C CYS A 401 11.93 -1.75 15.99
N ASP A 402 12.52 -0.98 15.08
CA ASP A 402 13.58 -0.02 15.34
C ASP A 402 13.27 1.34 14.69
N GLN A 403 14.25 2.25 14.63
CA GLN A 403 14.06 3.59 14.06
C GLN A 403 13.72 3.57 12.56
N ASN A 404 13.98 2.47 11.86
CA ASN A 404 13.72 2.27 10.44
C ASN A 404 12.42 1.50 10.17
N GLY A 405 11.62 1.21 11.21
CA GLY A 405 10.33 0.53 11.10
C GLY A 405 10.32 -0.85 11.75
N CYS A 406 9.27 -1.62 11.46
CA CYS A 406 9.07 -2.97 12.00
C CYS A 406 9.41 -4.04 10.97
N ALA A 407 10.22 -5.03 11.35
CA ALA A 407 10.57 -6.19 10.54
C ALA A 407 10.01 -7.49 11.14
N PRO A 408 9.50 -8.43 10.32
CA PRO A 408 9.05 -9.73 10.80
C PRO A 408 10.23 -10.69 11.03
N HIS A 409 10.09 -11.54 12.04
CA HIS A 409 11.02 -12.59 12.42
C HIS A 409 10.27 -13.89 12.69
N SER A 410 10.75 -15.01 12.15
CA SER A 410 10.15 -16.32 12.38
C SER A 410 10.53 -16.90 13.74
N LEU A 411 9.61 -17.69 14.31
CA LEU A 411 9.94 -18.63 15.38
C LEU A 411 10.59 -19.89 14.80
N ASP A 412 11.33 -20.64 15.62
CA ASP A 412 11.95 -21.91 15.19
C ASP A 412 10.90 -22.94 14.74
N ALA A 413 9.72 -22.90 15.37
CA ALA A 413 8.55 -23.68 15.01
C ALA A 413 7.27 -22.93 15.42
N PRO A 414 6.14 -23.15 14.72
CA PRO A 414 4.84 -22.67 15.17
C PRO A 414 4.50 -23.16 16.59
N VAL A 415 3.93 -22.28 17.41
CA VAL A 415 3.53 -22.57 18.78
C VAL A 415 2.02 -22.38 18.92
N ALA A 416 1.29 -23.47 19.18
CA ALA A 416 -0.15 -23.42 19.40
C ALA A 416 -0.49 -22.66 20.70
N LEU A 417 -1.47 -21.75 20.62
CA LEU A 417 -2.02 -21.04 21.78
C LEU A 417 -3.04 -21.94 22.49
N ASP A 418 -2.89 -22.07 23.81
CA ASP A 418 -3.81 -22.83 24.64
C ASP A 418 -4.90 -21.92 25.23
N ALA A 419 -6.13 -22.08 24.73
CA ALA A 419 -7.29 -21.34 25.21
C ALA A 419 -7.56 -21.55 26.71
N SER A 420 -7.22 -22.71 27.29
CA SER A 420 -7.40 -23.00 28.71
C SER A 420 -6.41 -22.25 29.60
N VAL A 421 -5.18 -22.02 29.11
CA VAL A 421 -4.18 -21.20 29.81
C VAL A 421 -4.59 -19.72 29.76
N LEU A 422 -5.08 -19.26 28.61
CA LEU A 422 -5.56 -17.89 28.43
C LEU A 422 -6.80 -17.61 29.29
N SER A 423 -7.85 -18.42 29.18
CA SER A 423 -9.12 -18.21 29.90
C SER A 423 -9.04 -18.57 31.38
N GLY A 424 -8.23 -19.57 31.76
CA GLY A 424 -8.06 -20.02 33.14
C GLY A 424 -7.11 -19.13 33.93
N THR A 425 -5.80 -19.37 33.78
CA THR A 425 -4.76 -18.74 34.60
C THR A 425 -4.64 -17.23 34.37
N ASN A 426 -4.87 -16.77 33.13
CA ASN A 426 -4.67 -15.36 32.77
C ASN A 426 -5.97 -14.55 32.71
N HIS A 427 -7.13 -15.19 32.88
CA HIS A 427 -8.46 -14.57 32.77
C HIS A 427 -8.67 -13.74 31.49
N ILE A 428 -8.01 -14.15 30.39
CA ILE A 428 -8.15 -13.52 29.08
C ILE A 428 -9.38 -14.13 28.39
N LEU A 429 -10.44 -13.33 28.28
CA LEU A 429 -11.69 -13.73 27.62
C LEU A 429 -11.70 -13.36 26.13
N SER A 430 -10.78 -12.51 25.71
CA SER A 430 -10.64 -12.11 24.31
C SER A 430 -9.19 -11.72 24.01
N LEU A 431 -8.68 -12.14 22.85
CA LEU A 431 -7.37 -11.79 22.34
C LEU A 431 -7.49 -10.60 21.39
N PRO A 432 -6.98 -9.41 21.74
CA PRO A 432 -6.92 -8.28 20.82
C PRO A 432 -5.97 -8.60 19.68
N ILE A 433 -6.43 -8.41 18.45
CA ILE A 433 -5.64 -8.65 17.24
C ILE A 433 -5.65 -7.43 16.33
N PHE A 434 -4.62 -7.30 15.50
CA PHE A 434 -4.58 -6.35 14.41
C PHE A 434 -4.35 -7.10 13.09
N PHE A 435 -5.09 -6.75 12.04
CA PHE A 435 -4.93 -7.35 10.71
C PHE A 435 -3.95 -6.52 9.86
N PRO A 436 -2.74 -7.03 9.55
CA PRO A 436 -1.77 -6.31 8.73
C PRO A 436 -2.26 -6.03 7.31
N SER A 437 -3.15 -6.87 6.77
CA SER A 437 -3.73 -6.74 5.44
C SER A 437 -4.87 -5.69 5.35
N GLY A 438 -4.89 -4.69 6.23
CA GLY A 438 -5.82 -3.55 6.14
C GLY A 438 -7.18 -3.74 6.85
N GLY A 439 -7.37 -4.84 7.58
CA GLY A 439 -8.61 -5.11 8.34
C GLY A 439 -8.78 -4.32 9.65
N GLY A 440 -7.77 -3.53 10.03
CA GLY A 440 -7.80 -2.74 11.27
C GLY A 440 -7.70 -3.59 12.53
N ASN A 441 -8.20 -3.06 13.66
CA ASN A 441 -8.23 -3.74 14.95
C ASN A 441 -9.39 -4.75 15.01
N GLY A 442 -9.16 -5.87 15.68
CA GLY A 442 -10.13 -6.93 15.92
C GLY A 442 -9.88 -7.64 17.24
N ASN A 443 -10.68 -8.67 17.50
CA ASN A 443 -10.55 -9.53 18.66
C ASN A 443 -10.98 -10.96 18.33
N ILE A 444 -10.24 -11.95 18.84
CA ILE A 444 -10.65 -13.36 18.86
C ILE A 444 -11.26 -13.66 20.22
N VAL A 445 -12.44 -14.28 20.27
CA VAL A 445 -13.02 -14.76 21.53
C VAL A 445 -12.18 -15.94 22.03
N VAL A 446 -11.72 -15.89 23.29
CA VAL A 446 -11.02 -17.03 23.89
C VAL A 446 -12.07 -17.99 24.44
N PRO A 447 -12.15 -19.23 23.93
CA PRO A 447 -13.15 -20.17 24.39
C PRO A 447 -12.84 -20.67 25.80
N THR A 448 -13.90 -20.89 26.58
CA THR A 448 -13.82 -21.50 27.92
C THR A 448 -14.21 -22.97 27.83
N GLY A 449 -13.28 -23.87 28.14
CA GLY A 449 -13.56 -25.31 28.22
C GLY A 449 -13.36 -26.11 26.93
N HIS A 450 -12.86 -25.47 25.87
CA HIS A 450 -12.36 -26.16 24.67
C HIS A 450 -11.18 -25.41 24.06
N ALA A 451 -10.41 -26.08 23.20
CA ALA A 451 -9.38 -25.43 22.38
C ALA A 451 -10.03 -24.54 21.31
N PHE A 452 -9.26 -23.65 20.68
CA PHE A 452 -9.74 -22.87 19.55
C PHE A 452 -10.26 -23.78 18.42
N ILE A 453 -11.44 -23.45 17.88
CA ILE A 453 -12.10 -24.15 16.77
C ILE A 453 -12.54 -23.14 15.71
N GLY A 454 -12.76 -23.64 14.49
CA GLY A 454 -13.08 -22.80 13.33
C GLY A 454 -14.34 -21.93 13.47
N THR A 455 -15.30 -22.34 14.30
CA THR A 455 -16.53 -21.58 14.56
C THR A 455 -16.39 -20.51 15.63
N ASP A 456 -15.22 -20.40 16.28
CA ASP A 456 -14.99 -19.36 17.28
C ASP A 456 -15.09 -17.97 16.63
N THR A 457 -15.64 -17.03 17.38
CA THR A 457 -15.95 -15.70 16.83
C THR A 457 -14.68 -14.86 16.75
N VAL A 458 -14.41 -14.38 15.55
CA VAL A 458 -13.52 -13.26 15.29
C VAL A 458 -14.37 -12.02 15.08
N SER A 459 -14.03 -10.95 15.77
CA SER A 459 -14.64 -9.65 15.58
C SER A 459 -13.63 -8.66 15.02
N TYR A 460 -14.08 -7.78 14.15
CA TYR A 460 -13.25 -6.76 13.51
C TYR A 460 -14.08 -5.50 13.31
N ARG A 461 -13.42 -4.37 13.06
CA ARG A 461 -14.10 -3.09 12.93
C ARG A 461 -13.79 -2.39 11.61
N THR A 462 -14.85 -1.94 10.93
CA THR A 462 -14.72 -0.94 9.86
C THR A 462 -14.78 0.46 10.47
N ARG A 463 -14.05 1.42 9.89
CA ARG A 463 -14.00 2.82 10.38
C ARG A 463 -14.54 3.79 9.35
N GLU A 464 -15.23 4.82 9.83
CA GLU A 464 -15.65 5.99 9.05
C GLU A 464 -15.37 7.27 9.85
N VAL A 465 -15.05 8.37 9.17
CA VAL A 465 -14.89 9.68 9.82
C VAL A 465 -16.29 10.28 10.01
N VAL A 466 -16.58 10.75 11.23
CA VAL A 466 -17.82 11.49 11.50
C VAL A 466 -17.69 12.90 10.94
N ASP A 467 -18.64 13.30 10.10
CA ASP A 467 -18.68 14.63 9.48
C ASP A 467 -18.80 15.73 10.56
N PRO A 468 -17.96 16.79 10.55
CA PRO A 468 -18.07 17.91 11.49
C PRO A 468 -19.41 18.64 11.51
N SER A 469 -20.20 18.51 10.44
CA SER A 469 -21.55 19.07 10.32
C SER A 469 -22.64 18.13 10.85
N SER A 470 -22.28 16.93 11.33
CA SER A 470 -23.24 16.01 11.96
C SER A 470 -23.88 16.66 13.19
N ALA A 471 -25.09 16.20 13.52
CA ALA A 471 -25.72 16.55 14.79
C ALA A 471 -24.82 16.15 15.98
N ASP A 472 -24.98 16.87 17.10
CA ASP A 472 -24.20 16.64 18.30
C ASP A 472 -24.32 15.18 18.79
N ILE A 473 -23.17 14.60 19.14
CA ILE A 473 -23.10 13.23 19.66
C ILE A 473 -22.59 13.28 21.10
N GLY A 474 -23.42 12.84 22.05
CA GLY A 474 -22.99 12.58 23.42
C GLY A 474 -22.23 11.27 23.52
N LEU A 475 -21.02 11.32 24.10
CA LEU A 475 -20.05 10.23 24.13
C LEU A 475 -19.55 9.98 25.55
N ASN A 476 -19.35 8.71 25.89
CA ASN A 476 -18.90 8.26 27.20
C ASN A 476 -17.61 7.46 27.07
N CYS A 477 -16.58 7.91 27.78
CA CYS A 477 -15.26 7.30 27.81
C CYS A 477 -14.95 6.74 29.21
N VAL A 478 -14.30 5.57 29.27
CA VAL A 478 -13.95 4.91 30.55
C VAL A 478 -12.45 4.72 30.77
N THR A 479 -11.65 4.72 29.70
CA THR A 479 -10.20 4.51 29.74
C THR A 479 -9.55 5.33 28.62
N MET A 480 -8.34 5.84 28.86
CA MET A 480 -7.61 6.71 27.93
C MET A 480 -8.47 7.90 27.46
N CYS A 481 -9.14 8.56 28.41
CA CYS A 481 -10.05 9.66 28.17
C CYS A 481 -9.29 10.97 28.13
N PRO A 482 -9.23 11.67 26.98
CA PRO A 482 -8.33 12.81 26.80
C PRO A 482 -8.69 13.98 27.71
N LYS A 483 -7.68 14.66 28.27
CA LYS A 483 -7.87 15.99 28.83
C LYS A 483 -8.22 16.99 27.73
N THR A 484 -8.64 18.18 28.11
CA THR A 484 -9.05 19.25 27.19
C THR A 484 -8.34 20.57 27.51
N GLY A 485 -8.27 21.46 26.53
CA GLY A 485 -7.66 22.79 26.66
C GLY A 485 -6.24 22.78 27.22
N GLY A 486 -5.93 23.73 28.11
CA GLY A 486 -4.61 23.88 28.73
C GLY A 486 -4.13 22.69 29.56
N ASN A 487 -5.04 21.77 29.93
CA ASN A 487 -4.70 20.53 30.63
C ASN A 487 -4.22 19.43 29.68
N LEU A 488 -4.48 19.56 28.38
CA LEU A 488 -4.01 18.65 27.33
C LEU A 488 -2.71 19.16 26.69
N VAL A 489 -2.70 20.42 26.24
CA VAL A 489 -1.52 21.06 25.63
C VAL A 489 -1.25 22.38 26.32
N SER A 490 0.01 22.61 26.67
CA SER A 490 0.48 23.85 27.27
C SER A 490 1.83 24.28 26.72
N ASN A 491 2.11 25.57 26.76
CA ASN A 491 3.41 26.11 26.35
C ASN A 491 4.42 25.93 27.49
N VAL A 492 5.54 25.26 27.23
CA VAL A 492 6.61 25.01 28.20
C VAL A 492 7.96 25.52 27.68
N GLY A 493 8.88 25.86 28.59
CA GLY A 493 10.23 26.31 28.24
C GLY A 493 10.35 27.78 27.85
N SER A 494 11.56 28.17 27.41
CA SER A 494 11.89 29.51 26.90
C SER A 494 12.90 29.39 25.74
N PRO A 495 12.51 29.65 24.48
CA PRO A 495 11.18 30.11 24.04
C PRO A 495 10.08 29.06 24.28
N PRO A 496 8.82 29.49 24.47
CA PRO A 496 7.71 28.58 24.72
C PRO A 496 7.45 27.65 23.53
N VAL A 497 7.37 26.34 23.81
CA VAL A 497 7.00 25.31 22.84
C VAL A 497 5.71 24.64 23.31
N ALA A 498 4.71 24.59 22.44
CA ALA A 498 3.47 23.86 22.71
C ALA A 498 3.76 22.36 22.86
N THR A 499 3.42 21.83 24.03
CA THR A 499 3.84 20.50 24.49
C THR A 499 2.65 19.78 25.12
N LEU A 500 2.54 18.48 24.80
CA LEU A 500 1.52 17.61 25.35
C LEU A 500 1.77 17.41 26.85
N ALA A 501 0.70 17.46 27.64
CA ALA A 501 0.79 17.21 29.08
C ALA A 501 1.39 15.83 29.37
N GLY A 502 2.28 15.74 30.37
CA GLY A 502 2.89 14.45 30.75
C GLY A 502 1.87 13.39 31.21
N THR A 503 0.66 13.80 31.55
CA THR A 503 -0.50 12.91 31.78
C THR A 503 -1.66 13.40 30.89
N PRO A 504 -1.73 13.00 29.61
CA PRO A 504 -2.69 13.56 28.66
C PRO A 504 -4.12 13.04 28.86
N PHE A 505 -4.31 12.00 29.68
CA PHE A 505 -5.60 11.39 29.98
C PHE A 505 -6.10 11.73 31.38
N LYS A 506 -7.42 11.79 31.56
CA LYS A 506 -8.12 12.06 32.83
C LYS A 506 -8.06 10.88 33.80
N ASP A 507 -7.91 9.69 33.26
CA ASP A 507 -7.86 8.43 33.99
C ASP A 507 -6.45 7.82 34.00
N THR A 508 -6.25 6.90 34.93
CA THR A 508 -5.18 5.91 34.85
C THR A 508 -5.72 4.69 34.13
N SER A 509 -5.06 4.27 33.04
CA SER A 509 -5.46 3.12 32.23
C SER A 509 -5.77 1.89 33.11
N SER A 510 -7.01 1.45 33.09
CA SER A 510 -7.49 0.26 33.81
C SER A 510 -8.17 -0.70 32.84
N TRP A 511 -7.79 -1.96 32.92
CA TRP A 511 -8.41 -3.05 32.16
C TRP A 511 -9.58 -3.72 32.93
N GLY A 512 -9.78 -3.37 34.20
CA GLY A 512 -10.85 -3.89 35.05
C GLY A 512 -11.99 -2.89 35.26
N PRO A 513 -13.01 -3.25 36.08
CA PRO A 513 -14.16 -2.38 36.36
C PRO A 513 -13.74 -1.02 36.93
N VAL A 514 -14.26 0.06 36.36
CA VAL A 514 -14.01 1.43 36.82
C VAL A 514 -15.29 2.11 37.27
N THR A 515 -15.22 2.98 38.29
CA THR A 515 -16.36 3.76 38.76
C THR A 515 -16.60 5.04 37.95
N PRO A 516 -15.59 5.86 37.59
CA PRO A 516 -15.84 7.04 36.77
C PRO A 516 -16.01 6.65 35.28
N HIS A 517 -16.89 7.37 34.61
CA HIS A 517 -16.85 7.58 33.16
C HIS A 517 -16.77 9.09 32.91
N PHE A 518 -16.22 9.48 31.77
CA PHE A 518 -16.07 10.87 31.35
C PHE A 518 -16.95 11.13 30.14
N THR A 519 -17.76 12.16 30.23
CA THR A 519 -18.67 12.58 29.17
C THR A 519 -17.99 13.58 28.24
N TYR A 520 -18.27 13.44 26.95
CA TYR A 520 -17.91 14.39 25.91
C TYR A 520 -19.11 14.65 25.01
N THR A 521 -19.09 15.78 24.32
CA THR A 521 -19.95 16.07 23.19
C THR A 521 -19.07 16.28 21.98
N PHE A 522 -19.30 15.50 20.93
CA PHE A 522 -18.79 15.85 19.61
C PHE A 522 -19.71 16.91 19.01
N HIS A 523 -19.18 18.12 18.85
CA HIS A 523 -19.92 19.27 18.35
C HIS A 523 -19.04 20.04 17.36
N ALA A 524 -19.61 20.38 16.20
CA ALA A 524 -18.92 21.17 15.16
C ALA A 524 -17.52 20.65 14.79
N GLY A 525 -17.32 19.31 14.80
CA GLY A 525 -16.05 18.67 14.44
C GLY A 525 -15.04 18.49 15.58
N MET A 526 -15.35 18.89 16.81
CA MET A 526 -14.44 18.77 17.95
C MET A 526 -15.04 17.94 19.09
N LEU A 527 -14.19 17.18 19.79
CA LEU A 527 -14.54 16.52 21.03
C LEU A 527 -14.39 17.48 22.21
N ASN A 528 -15.48 17.80 22.89
CA ASN A 528 -15.53 18.77 23.99
C ASN A 528 -16.05 18.12 25.27
N ASP A 529 -15.49 18.45 26.43
CA ASP A 529 -15.91 17.88 27.73
C ASP A 529 -16.83 18.79 28.56
N GLY A 530 -17.40 19.81 27.93
CA GLY A 530 -18.15 20.89 28.56
C GLY A 530 -17.29 22.08 29.00
N THR A 531 -15.95 21.96 28.97
CA THR A 531 -15.03 23.04 29.35
C THR A 531 -14.21 23.56 28.19
N ALA A 532 -13.62 22.67 27.39
CA ALA A 532 -12.77 22.98 26.26
C ALA A 532 -12.69 21.79 25.29
N ASP A 533 -12.09 22.02 24.13
CA ASP A 533 -11.86 20.97 23.14
C ASP A 533 -10.62 20.13 23.49
N ALA A 534 -10.67 18.84 23.15
CA ALA A 534 -9.54 17.93 23.17
C ALA A 534 -8.67 18.12 21.92
N ASP A 535 -7.90 19.21 21.88
CA ASP A 535 -7.08 19.59 20.73
C ASP A 535 -5.57 19.53 21.04
N ALA A 536 -4.86 18.63 20.37
CA ALA A 536 -3.41 18.51 20.40
C ALA A 536 -2.71 18.96 19.10
N SER A 537 -3.44 19.53 18.14
CA SER A 537 -2.89 19.98 16.86
C SER A 537 -1.86 21.09 16.98
N GLY A 538 -1.99 21.94 18.00
CA GLY A 538 -1.06 23.02 18.27
C GLY A 538 0.28 22.58 18.88
N ALA A 539 0.43 21.33 19.33
CA ALA A 539 1.70 20.85 19.88
C ALA A 539 2.78 20.72 18.79
N SER A 540 4.05 20.74 19.14
CA SER A 540 5.11 20.35 18.19
C SER A 540 5.29 18.82 18.16
N LYS A 541 5.80 18.25 17.05
CA LYS A 541 6.17 16.81 16.96
C LYS A 541 7.06 16.41 18.15
N ALA A 542 8.08 17.21 18.47
CA ALA A 542 8.94 17.00 19.63
C ALA A 542 8.19 17.14 20.98
N GLY A 543 7.30 18.13 21.10
CA GLY A 543 6.48 18.38 22.28
C GLY A 543 5.43 17.30 22.56
N MET A 544 5.13 16.42 21.59
CA MET A 544 4.26 15.26 21.79
C MET A 544 5.01 14.05 22.38
N GLY A 545 6.35 14.05 22.37
CA GLY A 545 7.19 12.95 22.88
C GLY A 545 6.85 11.62 22.21
N ASN A 546 6.54 10.58 23.02
CA ASN A 546 6.14 9.27 22.52
C ASN A 546 4.84 9.28 21.68
N ASN A 547 4.06 10.37 21.73
CA ASN A 547 2.84 10.56 20.95
C ASN A 547 3.09 11.43 19.69
N GLN A 548 4.33 11.57 19.21
CA GLN A 548 4.66 12.40 18.04
C GLN A 548 3.86 12.08 16.77
N TRP A 549 3.29 10.88 16.68
CA TRP A 549 2.45 10.44 15.56
C TRP A 549 0.95 10.68 15.77
N GLY A 550 0.55 11.22 16.92
CA GLY A 550 -0.83 11.51 17.29
C GLY A 550 -1.23 10.98 18.67
N LEU A 551 -2.31 11.54 19.22
CA LEU A 551 -2.98 11.09 20.44
C LEU A 551 -4.33 10.48 20.07
N ASN A 552 -4.57 9.24 20.48
CA ASN A 552 -5.87 8.58 20.34
C ASN A 552 -6.54 8.43 21.71
N SER A 553 -7.85 8.67 21.77
CA SER A 553 -8.66 8.29 22.93
C SER A 553 -8.82 6.78 23.01
N GLY A 554 -9.31 6.30 24.15
CA GLY A 554 -9.95 4.98 24.23
C GLY A 554 -11.29 4.95 23.47
N SER A 555 -11.82 3.75 23.32
CA SER A 555 -13.15 3.50 22.74
C SER A 555 -14.25 4.16 23.58
N MET A 556 -15.15 4.89 22.92
CA MET A 556 -16.29 5.57 23.51
C MET A 556 -17.61 5.00 23.00
N VAL A 557 -18.65 5.02 23.84
CA VAL A 557 -20.02 4.67 23.44
C VAL A 557 -20.91 5.89 23.51
N THR A 558 -22.02 5.88 22.77
CA THR A 558 -22.99 6.98 22.85
C THR A 558 -23.69 7.01 24.20
N ASP A 559 -24.34 8.13 24.54
CA ASP A 559 -25.22 8.21 25.72
C ASP A 559 -26.31 7.14 25.73
N ALA A 560 -26.82 6.77 24.55
CA ALA A 560 -27.83 5.73 24.41
C ALA A 560 -27.29 4.33 24.76
N ASP A 561 -25.99 4.10 24.55
CA ASP A 561 -25.34 2.82 24.75
C ASP A 561 -24.64 2.69 26.11
N LEU A 562 -24.60 3.75 26.93
CA LEU A 562 -23.90 3.75 28.23
C LEU A 562 -24.35 2.63 29.17
N ALA A 563 -25.64 2.26 29.15
CA ALA A 563 -26.15 1.17 29.98
C ALA A 563 -25.60 -0.21 29.56
N SER A 564 -25.21 -0.38 28.29
CA SER A 564 -24.71 -1.65 27.76
C SER A 564 -23.31 -2.02 28.26
N ILE A 565 -22.57 -1.04 28.76
CA ILE A 565 -21.18 -1.20 29.22
C ILE A 565 -21.04 -1.23 30.74
N LYS A 566 -22.15 -1.29 31.46
CA LYS A 566 -22.18 -1.41 32.92
C LYS A 566 -21.90 -2.84 33.39
N CYS A 567 -21.18 -2.95 34.49
CA CYS A 567 -20.79 -4.20 35.10
C CYS A 567 -20.83 -4.16 36.63
N ASP A 568 -20.78 -5.34 37.25
CA ASP A 568 -20.54 -5.47 38.68
C ASP A 568 -19.05 -5.31 39.04
N GLY A 569 -18.72 -5.39 40.34
CA GLY A 569 -17.34 -5.25 40.83
C GLY A 569 -16.39 -6.36 40.38
N ASN A 570 -16.90 -7.43 39.76
CA ASN A 570 -16.11 -8.53 39.20
C ASN A 570 -15.99 -8.42 37.67
N GLY A 571 -16.55 -7.38 37.05
CA GLY A 571 -16.53 -7.17 35.61
C GLY A 571 -17.56 -7.96 34.82
N THR A 572 -18.57 -8.51 35.49
CA THR A 572 -19.68 -9.21 34.83
C THR A 572 -20.72 -8.20 34.35
N PRO A 573 -21.24 -8.30 33.11
CA PRO A 573 -22.27 -7.39 32.61
C PRO A 573 -23.48 -7.30 33.55
N ASN A 574 -23.81 -6.07 33.96
CA ASN A 574 -24.93 -5.77 34.85
C ASN A 574 -25.39 -4.33 34.61
N THR A 575 -26.55 -4.15 34.00
CA THR A 575 -27.11 -2.83 33.66
C THR A 575 -27.45 -1.96 34.89
N SER A 576 -27.61 -2.58 36.05
CA SER A 576 -27.78 -1.90 37.35
C SER A 576 -26.48 -1.80 38.16
N GLY A 577 -25.37 -2.27 37.58
CA GLY A 577 -24.04 -2.22 38.18
C GLY A 577 -23.53 -0.79 38.39
N GLY A 578 -22.69 -0.63 39.40
CA GLY A 578 -22.05 0.65 39.75
C GLY A 578 -20.72 0.90 39.05
N PHE A 579 -20.29 -0.01 38.17
CA PHE A 579 -19.02 0.05 37.46
C PHE A 579 -19.24 0.03 35.94
N TYR A 580 -18.22 0.46 35.21
CA TYR A 580 -18.12 0.39 33.76
C TYR A 580 -16.94 -0.48 33.36
N CYS A 581 -17.08 -1.25 32.30
CA CYS A 581 -16.07 -2.22 31.88
C CYS A 581 -15.66 -1.98 30.42
N SER A 582 -14.36 -1.76 30.19
CA SER A 582 -13.79 -1.62 28.86
C SER A 582 -14.03 -2.85 27.98
N SER A 583 -14.02 -4.05 28.57
CA SER A 583 -14.35 -5.31 27.88
C SER A 583 -15.77 -5.36 27.30
N LEU A 584 -16.72 -4.59 27.86
CA LEU A 584 -18.08 -4.48 27.34
C LEU A 584 -18.18 -3.43 26.23
N ILE A 585 -17.38 -2.36 26.28
CA ILE A 585 -17.25 -1.42 25.16
C ILE A 585 -16.75 -2.16 23.92
N GLU A 586 -15.81 -3.09 24.07
CA GLU A 586 -15.31 -3.89 22.95
C GLU A 586 -16.35 -4.85 22.36
N GLN A 587 -17.49 -5.06 23.02
CA GLN A 587 -18.64 -5.82 22.51
C GLN A 587 -19.70 -4.94 21.84
N ALA A 588 -19.62 -3.62 22.00
CA ALA A 588 -20.59 -2.71 21.39
C ALA A 588 -20.53 -2.77 19.86
N SER A 589 -21.72 -2.67 19.24
CA SER A 589 -21.89 -2.70 17.79
C SER A 589 -21.24 -1.48 17.12
N THR A 590 -21.29 -0.33 17.79
CA THR A 590 -20.67 0.91 17.36
C THR A 590 -19.91 1.52 18.51
N ILE A 591 -18.68 1.95 18.25
CA ILE A 591 -17.87 2.74 19.17
C ILE A 591 -17.31 3.95 18.44
N TYR A 592 -16.84 4.93 19.20
CA TYR A 592 -16.21 6.13 18.67
C TYR A 592 -14.82 6.30 19.25
N GLN A 593 -13.89 6.84 18.47
CA GLN A 593 -12.53 7.10 18.89
C GLN A 593 -12.08 8.47 18.38
N TRP A 594 -11.55 9.30 19.27
CA TRP A 594 -11.03 10.62 18.93
C TRP A 594 -9.54 10.55 18.64
N GLU A 595 -9.11 11.19 17.56
CA GLU A 595 -7.72 11.34 17.17
C GLU A 595 -7.39 12.84 17.07
N THR A 596 -6.25 13.26 17.63
CA THR A 596 -5.75 14.64 17.52
C THR A 596 -4.23 14.68 17.62
N GLY A 597 -3.59 15.68 17.01
CA GLY A 597 -2.14 15.79 17.01
C GLY A 597 -1.58 16.71 15.93
N PRO A 598 -0.27 16.94 15.94
CA PRO A 598 0.38 17.94 15.08
C PRO A 598 0.41 17.54 13.60
N ASN A 599 0.16 16.28 13.27
CA ASN A 599 0.26 15.79 11.91
C ASN A 599 -1.07 15.94 11.18
N GLN A 600 -1.02 16.16 9.87
CA GLN A 600 -2.22 16.30 9.04
C GLN A 600 -3.15 15.10 9.14
N TRP A 601 -2.61 13.88 9.21
CA TRP A 601 -3.41 12.67 9.38
C TRP A 601 -4.08 12.57 10.75
N ASN A 602 -3.70 13.37 11.76
CA ASN A 602 -4.39 13.40 13.05
C ASN A 602 -5.57 14.37 13.06
N GLN A 603 -5.63 15.28 12.09
CA GLN A 603 -6.60 16.36 12.01
C GLN A 603 -7.74 15.98 11.05
N PHE A 604 -8.89 16.63 11.19
CA PHE A 604 -9.89 16.59 10.15
C PHE A 604 -9.55 17.62 9.08
N PHE A 605 -9.60 17.20 7.83
CA PHE A 605 -9.52 18.09 6.68
C PHE A 605 -10.60 17.69 5.67
N GLY A 606 -11.69 18.45 5.66
CA GLY A 606 -12.85 18.24 4.80
C GLY A 606 -13.27 19.53 4.11
N ALA A 607 -14.36 19.50 3.39
CA ALA A 607 -14.96 20.70 2.81
C ALA A 607 -16.47 20.66 3.07
N ASN A 608 -17.02 21.79 3.48
CA ASN A 608 -18.44 21.87 3.76
C ASN A 608 -19.25 21.56 2.49
N GLY A 609 -20.18 20.59 2.58
CA GLY A 609 -21.01 20.16 1.45
C GLY A 609 -20.30 19.28 0.40
N ILE A 610 -19.10 18.77 0.70
CA ILE A 610 -18.43 17.76 -0.14
C ILE A 610 -18.43 16.42 0.60
N THR A 611 -19.13 15.45 0.05
CA THR A 611 -19.06 14.04 0.48
C THR A 611 -18.01 13.33 -0.35
N ILE A 612 -17.12 12.57 0.31
CA ILE A 612 -16.24 11.59 -0.31
C ILE A 612 -16.49 10.28 0.43
N ASP A 613 -16.92 9.24 -0.29
CA ASP A 613 -17.31 7.97 0.35
C ASP A 613 -16.06 7.19 0.81
N PRO A 614 -16.15 6.43 1.92
CA PRO A 614 -15.10 5.51 2.33
C PRO A 614 -14.89 4.40 1.29
N PRO A 615 -13.71 3.74 1.31
CA PRO A 615 -13.50 2.50 0.57
C PRO A 615 -14.61 1.47 0.83
N LYS A 616 -15.04 0.77 -0.22
CA LYS A 616 -16.03 -0.32 -0.11
C LYS A 616 -15.35 -1.59 0.39
N THR A 617 -15.99 -2.31 1.30
CA THR A 617 -15.56 -3.68 1.65
C THR A 617 -16.18 -4.67 0.66
N LEU A 618 -15.32 -5.45 -0.01
CA LEU A 618 -15.70 -6.55 -0.89
C LEU A 618 -15.23 -7.88 -0.28
N THR A 619 -15.92 -8.97 -0.59
CA THR A 619 -15.56 -10.32 -0.15
C THR A 619 -15.29 -11.21 -1.36
N LEU A 620 -14.20 -11.97 -1.30
CA LEU A 620 -13.87 -13.06 -2.20
C LEU A 620 -14.07 -14.40 -1.47
N ASP A 621 -14.96 -15.24 -1.99
CA ASP A 621 -15.03 -16.65 -1.59
C ASP A 621 -13.95 -17.42 -2.35
N ALA A 622 -12.79 -17.65 -1.74
CA ALA A 622 -11.63 -18.24 -2.40
C ALA A 622 -11.81 -19.75 -2.66
N VAL A 623 -11.58 -20.17 -3.90
CA VAL A 623 -11.72 -21.55 -4.38
C VAL A 623 -10.45 -21.96 -5.12
N HIS A 624 -9.83 -23.02 -4.62
CA HIS A 624 -8.65 -23.64 -5.22
C HIS A 624 -8.66 -25.17 -5.05
N VAL A 625 -8.62 -25.88 -6.18
CA VAL A 625 -8.52 -27.33 -6.27
C VAL A 625 -7.21 -27.68 -6.96
N ASN A 626 -6.32 -28.36 -6.22
CA ASN A 626 -5.03 -28.84 -6.74
C ASN A 626 -5.23 -29.78 -7.93
N GLY A 627 -4.45 -29.58 -8.99
CA GLY A 627 -4.45 -30.46 -10.17
C GLY A 627 -5.70 -30.35 -11.06
N ASN A 628 -6.62 -29.42 -10.80
CA ASN A 628 -7.78 -29.18 -11.65
C ASN A 628 -7.77 -27.75 -12.22
N PRO A 629 -7.13 -27.52 -13.38
CA PRO A 629 -7.15 -26.23 -14.05
C PRO A 629 -8.52 -25.92 -14.71
N GLY A 630 -9.49 -26.84 -14.67
CA GLY A 630 -10.75 -26.82 -15.43
C GLY A 630 -11.87 -25.93 -14.88
N GLY A 631 -11.57 -24.67 -14.55
CA GLY A 631 -12.59 -23.62 -14.35
C GLY A 631 -13.32 -23.58 -13.02
N LEU A 632 -12.97 -24.44 -12.04
CA LEU A 632 -13.49 -24.35 -10.67
C LEU A 632 -12.70 -23.38 -9.80
N ASN A 633 -11.43 -23.11 -10.14
CA ASN A 633 -10.57 -22.24 -9.35
C ASN A 633 -10.83 -20.78 -9.71
N ASN A 634 -10.94 -19.92 -8.69
CA ASN A 634 -10.95 -18.47 -8.85
C ASN A 634 -9.66 -17.81 -8.32
N ILE A 635 -8.77 -18.59 -7.68
CA ILE A 635 -7.44 -18.16 -7.29
C ILE A 635 -6.35 -19.11 -7.79
N ARG A 636 -5.15 -18.57 -8.03
CA ARG A 636 -3.95 -19.31 -8.43
C ARG A 636 -2.71 -18.81 -7.70
N GLY A 637 -1.64 -19.60 -7.74
CA GLY A 637 -0.35 -19.26 -7.12
C GLY A 637 0.13 -20.39 -6.20
N ALA A 638 1.41 -20.34 -5.83
CA ALA A 638 2.05 -21.40 -5.04
C ALA A 638 1.40 -21.60 -3.66
N GLN A 639 0.80 -20.55 -3.09
CA GLN A 639 0.14 -20.60 -1.77
C GLN A 639 -1.39 -20.61 -1.87
N ALA A 640 -1.99 -20.64 -3.07
CA ALA A 640 -3.44 -20.53 -3.26
C ALA A 640 -4.23 -21.65 -2.55
N GLY A 641 -3.69 -22.87 -2.50
CA GLY A 641 -4.31 -23.98 -1.77
C GLY A 641 -4.52 -23.73 -0.29
N ASN A 642 -3.74 -22.84 0.34
CA ASN A 642 -3.89 -22.47 1.74
C ASN A 642 -5.17 -21.66 1.99
N PHE A 643 -5.70 -21.00 0.97
CA PHE A 643 -6.84 -20.10 1.07
C PHE A 643 -8.13 -20.71 0.53
N ASN A 644 -8.12 -21.98 0.10
CA ASN A 644 -9.32 -22.66 -0.38
C ASN A 644 -10.40 -22.75 0.71
N GLY A 645 -11.58 -22.22 0.42
CA GLY A 645 -12.72 -22.15 1.33
C GLY A 645 -12.77 -20.87 2.18
N ASN A 646 -11.76 -19.99 2.09
CA ASN A 646 -11.72 -18.76 2.88
C ASN A 646 -12.65 -17.69 2.32
N LYS A 647 -13.11 -16.80 3.22
CA LYS A 647 -13.77 -15.54 2.85
C LYS A 647 -12.81 -14.38 3.00
N VAL A 648 -12.09 -14.08 1.93
CA VAL A 648 -11.08 -13.03 1.95
C VAL A 648 -11.76 -11.67 1.87
N GLN A 649 -11.62 -10.87 2.93
CA GLN A 649 -12.07 -9.49 2.98
C GLN A 649 -11.10 -8.60 2.19
N LEU A 650 -11.63 -7.82 1.26
CA LEU A 650 -10.90 -6.93 0.36
C LEU A 650 -11.42 -5.50 0.55
N GLN A 651 -10.53 -4.53 0.39
CA GLN A 651 -10.87 -3.11 0.42
C GLN A 651 -10.78 -2.54 -0.99
N PHE A 652 -11.89 -1.99 -1.49
CA PHE A 652 -11.98 -1.31 -2.78
C PHE A 652 -11.97 0.20 -2.57
N SER A 653 -10.86 0.84 -2.91
CA SER A 653 -10.64 2.29 -2.76
C SER A 653 -10.83 3.08 -4.07
N GLY A 654 -11.33 2.42 -5.11
CA GLY A 654 -11.50 2.99 -6.46
C GLY A 654 -11.00 2.01 -7.52
N PHE A 655 -11.27 2.31 -8.79
CA PHE A 655 -10.86 1.43 -9.88
C PHE A 655 -9.33 1.23 -9.93
N GLY A 656 -8.88 -0.02 -9.86
CA GLY A 656 -7.46 -0.37 -9.73
C GLY A 656 -7.03 -0.67 -8.29
N GLU A 657 -7.73 -0.11 -7.31
CA GLU A 657 -7.33 -0.14 -5.89
C GLU A 657 -8.13 -1.19 -5.11
N LEU A 658 -7.89 -2.47 -5.42
CA LEU A 658 -8.45 -3.60 -4.68
C LEU A 658 -7.37 -4.25 -3.81
N GLN A 659 -7.42 -3.97 -2.51
CA GLN A 659 -6.40 -4.30 -1.53
C GLN A 659 -6.89 -5.36 -0.54
N GLY A 660 -5.99 -5.81 0.34
CA GLY A 660 -6.31 -6.77 1.41
C GLY A 660 -6.03 -8.23 1.09
N ILE A 661 -5.41 -8.51 -0.07
CA ILE A 661 -4.95 -9.85 -0.42
C ILE A 661 -3.84 -10.26 0.58
N PRO A 662 -3.98 -11.39 1.30
CA PRO A 662 -2.93 -11.90 2.16
C PRO A 662 -1.63 -12.12 1.38
N GLY A 663 -0.49 -12.02 2.08
CA GLY A 663 0.80 -12.25 1.46
C GLY A 663 1.65 -13.29 2.15
N GLY A 664 2.80 -13.52 1.55
CA GLY A 664 3.89 -14.33 2.07
C GLY A 664 5.22 -13.78 1.56
N CYS A 665 6.32 -14.44 1.89
CA CYS A 665 7.64 -13.99 1.46
C CYS A 665 8.29 -14.94 0.46
N VAL A 666 9.08 -14.35 -0.43
CA VAL A 666 9.93 -15.08 -1.36
C VAL A 666 11.38 -14.69 -1.16
N ASN A 667 12.28 -15.63 -1.42
CA ASN A 667 13.70 -15.34 -1.48
C ASN A 667 13.98 -14.62 -2.81
N PRO A 668 14.42 -13.35 -2.80
CA PRO A 668 14.64 -12.58 -4.01
C PRO A 668 15.78 -13.09 -4.92
N ASP A 669 16.64 -14.00 -4.43
CA ASP A 669 17.69 -14.63 -5.24
C ASP A 669 17.24 -15.92 -5.92
N THR A 670 16.25 -16.62 -5.37
CA THR A 670 15.79 -17.91 -5.90
C THR A 670 14.35 -17.93 -6.37
N ASN A 671 13.59 -16.87 -6.11
CA ASN A 671 12.16 -16.72 -6.35
C ASN A 671 11.28 -17.76 -5.63
N GLN A 672 11.83 -18.53 -4.69
CA GLN A 672 11.10 -19.55 -3.94
C GLN A 672 10.40 -18.95 -2.73
N ALA A 673 9.24 -19.50 -2.38
CA ALA A 673 8.54 -19.16 -1.14
C ALA A 673 9.41 -19.54 0.07
N VAL A 674 9.50 -18.61 1.03
CA VAL A 674 10.27 -18.76 2.27
C VAL A 674 9.53 -18.04 3.40
N GLN A 675 9.94 -18.32 4.63
CA GLN A 675 9.45 -17.55 5.77
C GLN A 675 9.90 -16.09 5.70
N CYS A 676 9.05 -15.17 6.17
CA CYS A 676 9.34 -13.75 6.14
C CYS A 676 10.47 -13.37 7.10
N THR A 677 11.51 -12.75 6.56
CA THR A 677 12.62 -12.14 7.29
C THR A 677 12.99 -10.80 6.65
N GLN A 678 13.87 -10.04 7.28
CA GLN A 678 14.38 -8.76 6.75
C GLN A 678 15.04 -8.87 5.36
N SER A 679 15.52 -10.05 4.93
CA SER A 679 16.18 -10.25 3.63
C SER A 679 15.27 -10.85 2.56
N THR A 680 13.99 -11.03 2.87
CA THR A 680 13.00 -11.61 1.96
C THR A 680 12.06 -10.55 1.42
N ARG A 681 11.43 -10.83 0.27
CA ARG A 681 10.50 -9.91 -0.36
C ARG A 681 9.07 -10.34 -0.11
N TRP A 682 8.22 -9.44 0.37
CA TRP A 682 6.80 -9.72 0.57
C TRP A 682 6.06 -9.71 -0.76
N VAL A 683 5.14 -10.65 -0.95
CA VAL A 683 4.29 -10.74 -2.14
C VAL A 683 2.87 -11.24 -1.82
N PRO A 684 1.88 -10.91 -2.66
CA PRO A 684 0.56 -11.53 -2.62
C PRO A 684 0.66 -13.06 -2.68
N ALA A 685 -0.06 -13.73 -1.78
CA ALA A 685 0.00 -15.19 -1.63
C ALA A 685 -0.73 -15.92 -2.76
N PHE A 686 -1.70 -15.25 -3.40
CA PHE A 686 -2.39 -15.74 -4.57
C PHE A 686 -2.78 -14.61 -5.52
N ASP A 687 -3.01 -14.97 -6.78
CA ASP A 687 -3.70 -14.14 -7.75
C ASP A 687 -5.18 -14.54 -7.83
N MET A 688 -6.09 -13.57 -7.93
CA MET A 688 -7.43 -13.81 -8.44
C MET A 688 -7.35 -14.03 -9.96
N ILE A 689 -8.04 -15.06 -10.44
CA ILE A 689 -8.13 -15.37 -11.87
C ILE A 689 -9.06 -14.36 -12.53
N ASP A 690 -8.78 -13.94 -13.77
CA ASP A 690 -9.65 -13.02 -14.50
C ASP A 690 -11.09 -13.57 -14.58
N GLY A 691 -12.05 -12.72 -14.23
CA GLY A 691 -13.46 -13.10 -14.19
C GLY A 691 -13.92 -13.69 -12.86
N SER A 692 -13.02 -13.78 -11.86
CA SER A 692 -13.43 -14.09 -10.49
C SER A 692 -14.43 -13.06 -9.98
N THR A 693 -15.30 -13.49 -9.08
CA THR A 693 -16.35 -12.64 -8.51
C THR A 693 -16.01 -12.22 -7.10
N VAL A 694 -16.36 -10.99 -6.78
CA VAL A 694 -16.33 -10.41 -5.43
C VAL A 694 -17.67 -9.75 -5.15
N TYR A 695 -18.10 -9.68 -3.90
CA TYR A 695 -19.41 -9.14 -3.53
C TYR A 695 -19.32 -8.22 -2.31
N ASP A 696 -20.26 -7.29 -2.17
CA ASP A 696 -20.35 -6.44 -0.98
C ASP A 696 -21.37 -7.01 0.04
N SER A 697 -21.82 -6.21 1.03
CA SER A 697 -22.83 -6.65 2.00
C SER A 697 -24.20 -6.94 1.37
N THR A 698 -24.46 -6.43 0.17
CA THR A 698 -25.54 -6.84 -0.70
C THR A 698 -25.04 -7.97 -1.59
N PRO A 699 -25.85 -8.97 -1.97
CA PRO A 699 -25.41 -10.09 -2.81
C PRO A 699 -25.14 -9.68 -4.28
N THR A 700 -24.72 -8.44 -4.52
CA THR A 700 -24.31 -7.90 -5.82
C THR A 700 -22.91 -8.41 -6.15
N ASN A 701 -22.78 -9.12 -7.27
CA ASN A 701 -21.50 -9.61 -7.74
C ASN A 701 -20.82 -8.60 -8.66
N PHE A 702 -19.54 -8.38 -8.42
CA PHE A 702 -18.61 -7.64 -9.27
C PHE A 702 -17.56 -8.60 -9.81
N PHE A 703 -16.93 -8.23 -10.93
CA PHE A 703 -15.91 -9.04 -11.59
C PHE A 703 -14.53 -8.41 -11.41
N VAL A 704 -13.51 -9.25 -11.25
CA VAL A 704 -12.12 -8.78 -11.16
C VAL A 704 -11.31 -9.19 -12.38
N LYS A 705 -10.34 -8.34 -12.74
CA LYS A 705 -9.35 -8.59 -13.80
C LYS A 705 -8.01 -8.02 -13.35
N TYR A 706 -6.91 -8.76 -13.52
CA TYR A 706 -5.61 -8.17 -13.20
C TYR A 706 -5.29 -7.03 -14.17
N LEU A 707 -4.71 -5.95 -13.66
CA LEU A 707 -4.18 -4.83 -14.45
C LEU A 707 -2.66 -4.86 -14.44
N GLU A 708 -2.05 -5.04 -13.26
CA GLU A 708 -0.60 -5.01 -13.06
C GLU A 708 -0.16 -6.26 -12.28
N ARG A 709 0.70 -7.07 -12.90
CA ARG A 709 1.17 -8.35 -12.33
C ARG A 709 2.67 -8.55 -12.52
N GLU A 710 3.37 -8.93 -11.46
CA GLU A 710 4.74 -9.39 -11.58
C GLU A 710 4.80 -10.87 -11.97
N MET A 711 5.91 -11.25 -12.59
CA MET A 711 6.28 -12.62 -12.89
C MET A 711 7.71 -12.89 -12.42
N ARG A 712 7.86 -13.86 -11.53
CA ARG A 712 9.15 -14.40 -11.14
C ARG A 712 9.45 -15.64 -11.98
N LEU A 713 10.58 -15.65 -12.66
CA LEU A 713 11.00 -16.78 -13.48
C LEU A 713 11.34 -18.00 -12.61
N GLY A 714 11.08 -19.20 -13.13
CA GLY A 714 11.33 -20.46 -12.45
C GLY A 714 12.82 -20.80 -12.44
N LYS A 715 13.41 -21.05 -11.28
CA LYS A 715 14.84 -21.38 -11.17
C LYS A 715 15.16 -22.73 -11.84
N VAL A 716 16.22 -22.77 -12.64
CA VAL A 716 16.77 -23.99 -13.26
C VAL A 716 18.23 -24.21 -12.87
N ASN A 717 18.76 -25.39 -13.17
CA ASN A 717 20.17 -25.67 -12.95
C ASN A 717 21.01 -24.97 -14.02
N CYS A 718 21.99 -24.15 -13.64
CA CYS A 718 22.88 -23.51 -14.62
C CYS A 718 23.70 -24.50 -15.44
N GLY A 719 23.89 -25.75 -15.00
CA GLY A 719 24.52 -26.79 -15.79
C GLY A 719 23.66 -27.33 -16.95
N SER A 720 22.36 -27.04 -16.98
CA SER A 720 21.45 -27.45 -18.06
C SER A 720 21.18 -26.35 -19.10
N VAL A 721 21.67 -25.12 -18.87
CA VAL A 721 21.50 -24.02 -19.84
C VAL A 721 22.49 -24.13 -21.01
N ALA A 722 22.18 -23.48 -22.12
CA ALA A 722 23.05 -23.50 -23.30
C ALA A 722 24.43 -22.86 -23.03
N GLY A 723 25.50 -23.45 -23.56
CA GLY A 723 26.86 -22.90 -23.42
C GLY A 723 27.04 -21.50 -24.03
N SER A 724 26.21 -21.14 -25.01
CA SER A 724 26.11 -19.79 -25.58
C SER A 724 25.65 -18.75 -24.55
N LEU A 725 24.73 -19.12 -23.65
CA LEU A 725 24.27 -18.25 -22.58
C LEU A 725 25.38 -17.95 -21.58
N THR A 726 26.13 -18.99 -21.17
CA THR A 726 27.28 -18.85 -20.26
C THR A 726 28.38 -17.95 -20.86
N SER A 727 28.62 -18.09 -22.17
CA SER A 727 29.57 -17.25 -22.90
C SER A 727 29.09 -15.78 -22.97
N SER A 728 27.78 -15.57 -23.17
CA SER A 728 27.16 -14.25 -23.19
C SER A 728 27.21 -13.58 -21.80
N LEU A 729 26.99 -14.34 -20.73
CA LEU A 729 27.11 -13.86 -19.35
C LEU A 729 28.55 -13.41 -19.04
N SER A 730 29.54 -14.15 -19.54
CA SER A 730 30.96 -13.81 -19.39
C SER A 730 31.33 -12.54 -20.17
N THR A 731 30.73 -12.38 -21.37
CA THR A 731 30.87 -11.18 -22.20
C THR A 731 30.26 -9.96 -21.50
N ALA A 732 29.07 -10.11 -20.91
CA ALA A 732 28.42 -9.09 -20.09
C ALA A 732 29.34 -8.58 -18.97
N GLY A 733 29.97 -9.47 -18.22
CA GLY A 733 30.91 -9.10 -17.14
C GLY A 733 32.10 -8.25 -17.59
N SER A 734 32.45 -8.30 -18.88
CA SER A 734 33.56 -7.53 -19.47
C SER A 734 33.11 -6.25 -20.18
N GLN A 735 31.82 -5.92 -20.18
CA GLN A 735 31.31 -4.73 -20.85
C GLN A 735 31.83 -3.44 -20.21
N THR A 736 32.23 -2.49 -21.06
CA THR A 736 32.48 -1.11 -20.66
C THR A 736 31.14 -0.41 -20.43
N LEU A 737 30.94 0.06 -19.21
CA LEU A 737 29.74 0.78 -18.77
C LEU A 737 29.82 2.27 -19.13
N PRO A 738 28.67 2.92 -19.37
CA PRO A 738 28.64 4.35 -19.68
C PRO A 738 29.10 5.19 -18.49
N THR A 739 29.63 6.37 -18.78
CA THR A 739 29.94 7.42 -17.80
C THR A 739 29.00 8.60 -18.00
N LEU A 740 29.07 9.60 -17.12
CA LEU A 740 28.34 10.85 -17.30
C LEU A 740 28.61 11.43 -18.69
N ASP A 741 27.53 11.68 -19.43
CA ASP A 741 27.57 12.44 -20.66
C ASP A 741 27.34 13.92 -20.35
N SER A 742 28.39 14.73 -20.54
CA SER A 742 28.39 16.17 -20.28
C SER A 742 28.12 17.01 -21.53
N THR A 743 27.81 16.38 -22.67
CA THR A 743 27.57 17.10 -23.94
C THR A 743 26.22 17.82 -23.97
N VAL A 744 25.27 17.41 -23.13
CA VAL A 744 23.95 18.03 -22.99
C VAL A 744 23.70 18.34 -21.52
N ASP A 745 23.55 19.63 -21.18
CA ASP A 745 23.03 20.07 -19.89
C ASP A 745 21.55 20.40 -20.05
N PRO A 746 20.62 19.57 -19.51
CA PRO A 746 19.19 19.79 -19.62
C PRO A 746 18.75 21.19 -19.19
N ARG A 747 19.38 21.78 -18.15
CA ARG A 747 18.99 23.09 -17.62
C ARG A 747 19.13 24.19 -18.67
N THR A 748 20.25 24.17 -19.38
CA THR A 748 20.52 25.16 -20.44
C THR A 748 19.81 24.81 -21.75
N THR A 749 19.60 23.52 -22.02
CA THR A 749 18.97 23.02 -23.26
C THR A 749 17.45 23.26 -23.27
N LEU A 750 16.81 23.10 -22.11
CA LEU A 750 15.38 23.36 -21.95
C LEU A 750 15.08 24.85 -22.10
N GLY A 751 15.90 25.70 -21.46
CA GLY A 751 15.63 27.12 -21.31
C GLY A 751 14.69 27.40 -20.14
N SER A 752 14.12 28.61 -20.11
CA SER A 752 13.11 28.97 -19.11
C SER A 752 11.84 28.14 -19.28
N GLU A 753 11.24 27.72 -18.16
CA GLU A 753 9.94 27.07 -18.16
C GLU A 753 8.88 27.94 -18.83
N PRO A 754 8.18 27.43 -19.86
CA PRO A 754 7.16 28.18 -20.57
C PRO A 754 5.85 28.21 -19.80
N ALA A 755 5.08 29.29 -19.90
CA ALA A 755 3.72 29.33 -19.37
C ALA A 755 2.78 28.50 -20.26
N PRO A 756 2.09 27.48 -19.72
CA PRO A 756 1.12 26.70 -20.48
C PRO A 756 -0.12 27.54 -20.83
N THR A 757 -0.74 27.23 -21.97
CA THR A 757 -1.94 27.96 -22.46
C THR A 757 -3.18 27.69 -21.60
N SER A 758 -3.17 26.57 -20.87
CA SER A 758 -4.16 26.19 -19.88
C SER A 758 -3.45 25.63 -18.64
N THR A 759 -3.97 25.97 -17.46
CA THR A 759 -3.52 25.42 -16.19
C THR A 759 -4.24 24.09 -15.84
N LYS A 760 -5.17 23.61 -16.68
CA LYS A 760 -5.77 22.27 -16.52
C LYS A 760 -4.72 21.22 -16.93
N PRO A 761 -4.48 20.17 -16.12
CA PRO A 761 -3.73 19.02 -16.58
C PRO A 761 -4.33 18.49 -17.87
N SER A 762 -3.58 18.56 -18.97
CA SER A 762 -3.98 17.97 -20.25
C SER A 762 -3.72 16.48 -20.26
N VAL A 763 -2.88 16.00 -19.33
CA VAL A 763 -2.56 14.60 -19.14
C VAL A 763 -2.53 14.33 -17.64
N ILE A 764 -3.24 13.28 -17.21
CA ILE A 764 -3.20 12.79 -15.84
C ILE A 764 -2.85 11.31 -15.92
N ASP A 765 -1.68 10.95 -15.39
CA ASP A 765 -1.21 9.57 -15.30
C ASP A 765 -1.30 8.80 -16.64
N GLY A 766 -0.78 9.40 -17.71
CA GLY A 766 -0.80 8.79 -19.03
C GLY A 766 -2.12 8.92 -19.82
N ILE A 767 -3.18 9.46 -19.20
CA ILE A 767 -4.49 9.65 -19.82
C ILE A 767 -4.64 11.11 -20.26
N VAL A 768 -4.78 11.31 -21.58
CA VAL A 768 -5.10 12.62 -22.16
C VAL A 768 -6.55 12.99 -21.79
N GLN A 769 -6.73 14.22 -21.31
CA GLN A 769 -7.99 14.71 -20.71
C GLN A 769 -8.94 15.41 -21.69
#